data_AF-F0F954-F1
#
_entry.id   AF-F0F954-F1
#
_cell.length_a   1.000
_cell.length_b   1.000
_cell.length_c   1.000
_cell.angle_alpha   90.00
_cell.angle_beta   90.00
_cell.angle_gamma   90.00
#
_symmetry.space_group_name_H-M   'P 1'
#
loop_
_entity.id
_entity.type
_entity.pdbx_description
1 polymer ?
#
loop_
_entity_poly.entity_id
_entity_poly.type
_entity_poly.pdbx_seq_one_letter_code
_entity_poly.pdbx_strand_id
1 'polypeptide(L)'
;MINMVKIKLLLLALLFAAIPNFLWAYTKDKVVTFEGLSYKVLEEDGHGKDPKLMFVGTTKTGHVDIPATVNDGRGITFKVTEIGAEGDYNCKNVTSVTMPESIVKINDGSFSDSKITRIDIPKNVAEIQTNAWIKLSKNPECHVASENPKFESDENGVLYTKGKTELRTVPYNIMSKVGGDTYTVNITVKYITKAAFRDSENLKKIKLPTTLEKVDDFWPTIASTSTLEAFVMDGVGTNYQVVDGVLFTKGPNKLIRYPHAKNQATYTVPAGVAGIAGNGFSGTPSLTDINLNEVTKVDVSAIAHLPNLKKITLPKNLKKDGLVQGAFENCPKLEAYAVAPGNPDFSAEDGVLFSADKKILYFYPIGKKDKSYTIPNTVEEIGDKAFQGASWITSLVIPTNVKRIKGEAFRQNYNLSSVEFKEPSNLTKLENYAFWTCPKLKEVTLPSSIDKIGKSFVDCDILETINVPNGSKIETIEEDAFKTNKNLKNFNFKGTCPLKTIKANAFQDLKNFETFNFPKTVTNIERNAFTGCANMKTVKFDENADIEKIGEGAFADCGLTTISLPEKVKEIEKEAFLKCKALEVINIKKYTTRIDPEAFKYCDNLTDINIDKENTVYSSIDGYLLSPDKETLILFPPGKANSKFTLLPPSIKKIGDNSFLNCEKLTNVTIPNKVKEIGRRAFGLCKNLNTITFLCDDMIDPSKINQAQNNMSFDDGSQADDMFKNITINVRKELYDQYANNEFYKKFKGGIKKSFFVNDEEYIAMSDKSVNMLKTKREDYTFVLPTEIEHEGKKYEVNLIGDYAFEGVNNKIKEVVVKKNVEYIGAKAFVTNKDKNNLQSTVESVFFIESEPTAKMLSTTRFELDETGTNYNEFAPTTKVYVKKSALPIYREKWNKKVYDRAIHKFKESEFNFISQIDYKIPVKKFITNKYGTFAREFDTDFSAYKAENNNTDVAAFVSKRTDIKIGNGDYGISTYHVSMTSVDVNGGVRGHYGYVPAETGVLLKVLDKEATPADFFYTIGEKDDVKYTINGNVMRGVTVNSRSVSPTEEGGPVYVITKKKGIFEKLTQTVQFPIHKAYASLGNIPAGAKVMFSFSDDDSSTTGIMSVDAEKPADNVYYNLNGQRVTTPQRGIYIQNGRKVIVK
;
A
#
# COMPACT_ATOMS: atom_id res chain seq x y z
N MET A 1 29.01 -24.60 10.69
CA MET A 1 28.71 -23.21 10.27
C MET A 1 28.58 -23.01 8.75
N ILE A 2 29.21 -23.83 7.89
CA ILE A 2 29.17 -23.65 6.42
C ILE A 2 27.84 -24.11 5.76
N ASN A 3 27.08 -25.04 6.38
CA ASN A 3 25.79 -25.52 5.84
C ASN A 3 24.61 -24.56 6.04
N MET A 4 24.62 -23.68 7.05
CA MET A 4 23.54 -22.70 7.27
C MET A 4 23.55 -21.54 6.28
N VAL A 5 24.72 -21.21 5.70
CA VAL A 5 24.86 -20.12 4.73
C VAL A 5 24.34 -20.54 3.34
N LYS A 6 24.53 -21.82 2.94
CA LYS A 6 23.98 -22.36 1.69
C LYS A 6 22.45 -22.52 1.72
N ILE A 7 21.88 -22.92 2.87
CA ILE A 7 20.43 -23.05 3.03
C ILE A 7 19.76 -21.67 3.08
N LYS A 8 20.38 -20.66 3.73
CA LYS A 8 19.89 -19.28 3.68
C LYS A 8 20.00 -18.67 2.28
N LEU A 9 21.06 -18.97 1.50
CA LEU A 9 21.14 -18.52 0.10
C LEU A 9 20.11 -19.20 -0.81
N LEU A 10 19.83 -20.49 -0.62
CA LEU A 10 18.80 -21.19 -1.40
C LEU A 10 17.39 -20.72 -1.04
N LEU A 11 17.11 -20.48 0.24
CA LEU A 11 15.85 -19.89 0.70
C LEU A 11 15.69 -18.43 0.25
N LEU A 12 16.79 -17.66 0.17
CA LEU A 12 16.76 -16.30 -0.37
C LEU A 12 16.55 -16.32 -1.89
N ALA A 13 17.15 -17.26 -2.61
CA ALA A 13 16.93 -17.46 -4.05
C ALA A 13 15.50 -17.97 -4.36
N LEU A 14 14.93 -18.82 -3.49
CA LEU A 14 13.51 -19.22 -3.55
C LEU A 14 12.57 -18.07 -3.15
N LEU A 15 12.98 -17.17 -2.26
CA LEU A 15 12.24 -15.93 -1.97
C LEU A 15 12.23 -14.95 -3.15
N PHE A 16 13.32 -14.88 -3.93
CA PHE A 16 13.37 -14.08 -5.16
C PHE A 16 12.60 -14.74 -6.33
N ALA A 17 12.48 -16.07 -6.36
CA ALA A 17 11.64 -16.79 -7.33
C ALA A 17 10.14 -16.78 -6.97
N ALA A 18 9.79 -16.46 -5.72
CA ALA A 18 8.43 -16.29 -5.23
C ALA A 18 8.00 -14.82 -5.16
N ILE A 19 8.56 -13.96 -6.00
CA ILE A 19 7.97 -12.65 -6.29
C ILE A 19 6.94 -12.87 -7.38
N PRO A 20 5.64 -12.94 -7.06
CA PRO A 20 4.64 -12.96 -8.09
C PRO A 20 4.71 -11.65 -8.88
N ASN A 21 4.98 -11.77 -10.17
CA ASN A 21 4.86 -10.70 -11.17
C ASN A 21 3.37 -10.27 -11.26
N PHE A 22 2.86 -9.54 -10.27
CA PHE A 22 1.44 -9.18 -10.19
C PHE A 22 1.10 -7.88 -10.95
N LEU A 23 0.21 -8.05 -11.94
CA LEU A 23 -0.85 -7.17 -12.47
C LEU A 23 -0.58 -5.66 -12.48
N TRP A 24 0.33 -5.24 -13.36
CA TRP A 24 0.15 -3.98 -14.08
C TRP A 24 -0.85 -4.22 -15.21
N ALA A 25 -1.66 -3.22 -15.57
CA ALA A 25 -2.27 -3.19 -16.90
C ALA A 25 -1.21 -3.56 -17.98
N TYR A 26 -1.59 -4.29 -19.03
CA TYR A 26 -0.64 -4.63 -20.09
C TYR A 26 -0.46 -3.42 -20.99
N THR A 27 0.39 -2.50 -20.56
CA THR A 27 0.68 -1.30 -21.33
C THR A 27 1.49 -1.68 -22.57
N LYS A 28 1.24 -0.98 -23.68
CA LYS A 28 2.10 -1.07 -24.87
C LYS A 28 3.59 -0.94 -24.49
N ASP A 29 4.43 -1.73 -25.16
CA ASP A 29 5.88 -1.82 -24.99
C ASP A 29 6.38 -2.50 -23.71
N LYS A 30 5.49 -2.90 -22.78
CA LYS A 30 5.84 -3.67 -21.60
C LYS A 30 6.30 -5.08 -21.98
N VAL A 31 7.36 -5.59 -21.35
CA VAL A 31 7.77 -7.00 -21.49
C VAL A 31 7.13 -7.87 -20.40
N VAL A 32 6.61 -9.02 -20.80
CA VAL A 32 5.89 -9.99 -19.98
C VAL A 32 6.42 -11.38 -20.25
N THR A 33 6.44 -12.26 -19.25
CA THR A 33 6.97 -13.61 -19.41
C THR A 33 5.91 -14.64 -19.00
N PHE A 34 5.65 -15.59 -19.89
CA PHE A 34 4.69 -16.67 -19.71
C PHE A 34 5.38 -18.00 -20.03
N GLU A 35 5.32 -18.95 -19.10
CA GLU A 35 5.92 -20.28 -19.27
C GLU A 35 7.39 -20.27 -19.75
N GLY A 36 8.19 -19.31 -19.26
CA GLY A 36 9.60 -19.16 -19.64
C GLY A 36 9.85 -18.53 -21.01
N LEU A 37 8.83 -18.04 -21.70
CA LEU A 37 8.91 -17.26 -22.93
C LEU A 37 8.60 -15.79 -22.63
N SER A 38 9.44 -14.88 -23.08
CA SER A 38 9.32 -13.44 -22.84
C SER A 38 8.82 -12.73 -24.09
N TYR A 39 7.90 -11.79 -23.90
CA TYR A 39 7.18 -11.10 -24.96
C TYR A 39 7.03 -9.61 -24.67
N LYS A 40 7.12 -8.76 -25.69
CA LYS A 40 6.72 -7.34 -25.62
C LYS A 40 5.26 -7.17 -26.02
N VAL A 41 4.50 -6.39 -25.25
CA VAL A 41 3.10 -6.06 -25.55
C VAL A 41 3.03 -5.08 -26.72
N LEU A 42 2.37 -5.49 -27.80
CA LEU A 42 2.12 -4.66 -28.99
C LEU A 42 0.77 -3.93 -28.89
N GLU A 43 -0.23 -4.57 -28.29
CA GLU A 43 -1.59 -4.05 -28.10
C GLU A 43 -2.13 -4.45 -26.72
N GLU A 44 -2.69 -3.48 -25.98
CA GLU A 44 -3.09 -3.56 -24.56
C GLU A 44 -4.45 -4.22 -24.31
N ASP A 45 -4.72 -4.61 -23.06
CA ASP A 45 -6.01 -5.14 -22.61
C ASP A 45 -7.01 -4.03 -22.23
N GLY A 46 -8.29 -4.19 -22.59
CA GLY A 46 -9.37 -3.24 -22.29
C GLY A 46 -9.84 -2.40 -23.50
N HIS A 47 -10.84 -1.54 -23.29
CA HIS A 47 -11.41 -0.63 -24.31
C HIS A 47 -11.91 -1.26 -25.62
N GLY A 48 -12.23 -2.56 -25.64
CA GLY A 48 -12.74 -3.26 -26.83
C GLY A 48 -11.68 -3.62 -27.89
N LYS A 49 -10.40 -3.71 -27.52
CA LYS A 49 -9.30 -4.12 -28.42
C LYS A 49 -8.88 -5.59 -28.19
N ASP A 50 -8.29 -6.20 -29.22
CA ASP A 50 -7.70 -7.55 -29.19
C ASP A 50 -6.20 -7.47 -28.84
N PRO A 51 -5.75 -8.02 -27.69
CA PRO A 51 -4.38 -7.82 -27.21
C PRO A 51 -3.33 -8.69 -27.96
N LYS A 52 -2.14 -8.13 -28.24
CA LYS A 52 -1.08 -8.72 -29.11
C LYS A 52 0.33 -8.68 -28.49
N LEU A 53 1.18 -9.63 -28.89
CA LEU A 53 2.54 -9.83 -28.37
C LEU A 53 3.61 -10.02 -29.47
N MET A 54 4.84 -9.58 -29.18
CA MET A 54 6.09 -9.87 -29.90
C MET A 54 7.00 -10.75 -29.04
N PHE A 55 7.47 -11.89 -29.52
CA PHE A 55 8.47 -12.71 -28.81
C PHE A 55 9.85 -12.01 -28.79
N VAL A 56 10.47 -11.92 -27.61
CA VAL A 56 11.76 -11.20 -27.42
C VAL A 56 12.85 -12.01 -26.73
N GLY A 57 12.53 -13.14 -26.09
CA GLY A 57 13.52 -13.95 -25.40
C GLY A 57 12.94 -15.16 -24.68
N THR A 58 13.80 -16.00 -24.12
CA THR A 58 13.36 -17.17 -23.36
C THR A 58 14.42 -17.67 -22.38
N THR A 59 13.97 -18.24 -21.27
CA THR A 59 14.82 -19.01 -20.35
C THR A 59 14.92 -20.49 -20.73
N LYS A 60 14.12 -20.95 -21.71
CA LYS A 60 14.18 -22.32 -22.23
C LYS A 60 15.49 -22.56 -22.97
N THR A 61 15.93 -23.82 -22.98
CA THR A 61 17.19 -24.26 -23.59
C THR A 61 16.92 -25.29 -24.68
N GLY A 62 17.79 -25.39 -25.70
CA GLY A 62 17.63 -26.34 -26.79
C GLY A 62 16.62 -25.85 -27.82
N HIS A 63 15.69 -26.72 -28.22
CA HIS A 63 14.61 -26.37 -29.16
C HIS A 63 13.46 -25.63 -28.44
N VAL A 64 12.87 -24.62 -29.09
CA VAL A 64 11.77 -23.82 -28.51
C VAL A 64 10.63 -23.62 -29.51
N ASP A 65 9.42 -24.01 -29.12
CA ASP A 65 8.18 -23.70 -29.82
C ASP A 65 7.59 -22.38 -29.34
N ILE A 66 7.36 -21.44 -30.26
CA ILE A 66 6.68 -20.18 -29.98
C ILE A 66 5.17 -20.39 -30.23
N PRO A 67 4.28 -20.17 -29.24
CA PRO A 67 2.84 -20.40 -29.40
C PRO A 67 2.17 -19.27 -30.18
N ALA A 68 1.03 -19.56 -30.82
CA ALA A 68 0.23 -18.56 -31.52
C ALA A 68 -0.59 -17.64 -30.59
N THR A 69 -0.95 -18.12 -29.40
CA THR A 69 -1.67 -17.38 -28.35
C THR A 69 -1.12 -17.70 -26.95
N VAL A 70 -1.35 -16.79 -25.99
CA VAL A 70 -0.89 -16.94 -24.60
C VAL A 70 -1.96 -16.46 -23.63
N ASN A 71 -2.27 -17.24 -22.59
CA ASN A 71 -3.18 -16.85 -21.50
C ASN A 71 -2.36 -16.45 -20.26
N ASP A 72 -2.76 -15.38 -19.57
CA ASP A 72 -2.01 -14.85 -18.44
C ASP A 72 -2.35 -15.43 -17.06
N GLY A 73 -3.35 -16.32 -17.00
CA GLY A 73 -3.87 -16.91 -15.76
C GLY A 73 -4.66 -15.93 -14.89
N ARG A 74 -4.95 -14.72 -15.39
CA ARG A 74 -5.62 -13.61 -14.67
C ARG A 74 -6.70 -12.94 -15.52
N GLY A 75 -7.23 -13.70 -16.49
CA GLY A 75 -8.43 -13.35 -17.25
C GLY A 75 -8.16 -12.76 -18.63
N ILE A 76 -6.91 -12.71 -19.10
CA ILE A 76 -6.54 -12.10 -20.39
C ILE A 76 -5.82 -13.12 -21.30
N THR A 77 -6.21 -13.16 -22.58
CA THR A 77 -5.59 -14.01 -23.62
C THR A 77 -5.07 -13.16 -24.78
N PHE A 78 -3.79 -13.32 -25.13
CA PHE A 78 -3.05 -12.57 -26.15
C PHE A 78 -2.80 -13.38 -27.43
N LYS A 79 -2.63 -12.71 -28.57
CA LYS A 79 -2.12 -13.28 -29.84
C LYS A 79 -0.65 -12.91 -30.10
N VAL A 80 0.19 -13.86 -30.53
CA VAL A 80 1.62 -13.62 -30.82
C VAL A 80 1.82 -13.42 -32.32
N THR A 81 2.33 -12.25 -32.74
CA THR A 81 2.38 -11.86 -34.17
C THR A 81 3.76 -11.44 -34.67
N GLU A 82 4.72 -11.18 -33.79
CA GLU A 82 6.06 -10.70 -34.17
C GLU A 82 7.17 -11.38 -33.38
N ILE A 83 8.40 -11.31 -33.90
CA ILE A 83 9.62 -11.69 -33.21
C ILE A 83 10.60 -10.51 -33.25
N GLY A 84 11.34 -10.29 -32.16
CA GLY A 84 12.34 -9.24 -32.08
C GLY A 84 13.33 -9.47 -30.96
N ALA A 85 13.98 -8.40 -30.54
CA ALA A 85 14.86 -8.37 -29.38
C ALA A 85 14.56 -7.17 -28.49
N GLU A 86 14.82 -7.34 -27.20
CA GLU A 86 14.69 -6.30 -26.18
C GLU A 86 15.90 -6.41 -25.24
N GLY A 87 16.42 -5.28 -24.75
CA GLY A 87 17.79 -5.19 -24.19
C GLY A 87 18.18 -6.28 -23.20
N ASP A 88 17.32 -6.56 -22.22
CA ASP A 88 17.59 -7.51 -21.13
C ASP A 88 17.16 -8.95 -21.44
N TYR A 89 16.54 -9.20 -22.60
CA TYR A 89 15.95 -10.49 -22.97
C TYR A 89 16.74 -11.14 -24.10
N ASN A 90 17.13 -12.40 -23.90
CA ASN A 90 17.97 -13.13 -24.86
C ASN A 90 17.54 -14.60 -24.98
N CYS A 91 18.24 -15.32 -25.85
CA CYS A 91 18.00 -16.71 -26.22
C CYS A 91 19.28 -17.56 -26.07
N LYS A 92 20.16 -17.25 -25.11
CA LYS A 92 21.56 -17.76 -25.00
C LYS A 92 21.80 -19.25 -25.24
N ASN A 93 20.85 -20.10 -24.86
CA ASN A 93 20.97 -21.55 -24.93
C ASN A 93 20.00 -22.19 -25.93
N VAL A 94 19.31 -21.39 -26.73
CA VAL A 94 18.43 -21.88 -27.80
C VAL A 94 19.30 -22.31 -28.97
N THR A 95 19.03 -23.52 -29.49
CA THR A 95 19.75 -24.12 -30.62
C THR A 95 18.91 -24.15 -31.89
N SER A 96 17.59 -24.15 -31.77
CA SER A 96 16.62 -24.08 -32.87
C SER A 96 15.25 -23.60 -32.37
N VAL A 97 14.39 -23.14 -33.29
CA VAL A 97 13.06 -22.61 -32.96
C VAL A 97 12.01 -23.06 -33.98
N THR A 98 10.76 -23.24 -33.52
CA THR A 98 9.59 -23.35 -34.40
C THR A 98 8.78 -22.06 -34.31
N MET A 99 8.57 -21.40 -35.46
CA MET A 99 7.74 -20.19 -35.55
C MET A 99 6.33 -20.55 -36.02
N PRO A 100 5.26 -20.06 -35.34
CA PRO A 100 3.90 -20.30 -35.75
C PRO A 100 3.53 -19.43 -36.96
N GLU A 101 2.51 -19.86 -37.72
CA GLU A 101 1.99 -19.10 -38.86
C GLU A 101 1.36 -17.75 -38.48
N SER A 102 1.15 -17.48 -37.18
CA SER A 102 0.71 -16.16 -36.72
C SER A 102 1.78 -15.08 -36.83
N ILE A 103 3.05 -15.44 -37.03
CA ILE A 103 4.16 -14.50 -37.17
C ILE A 103 4.14 -13.85 -38.56
N VAL A 104 4.09 -12.52 -38.57
CA VAL A 104 4.06 -11.71 -39.80
C VAL A 104 5.32 -10.87 -39.99
N LYS A 105 6.12 -10.67 -38.93
CA LYS A 105 7.29 -9.77 -38.93
C LYS A 105 8.44 -10.28 -38.03
N ILE A 106 9.67 -10.18 -38.54
CA ILE A 106 10.92 -10.46 -37.82
C ILE A 106 11.73 -9.16 -37.72
N ASN A 107 11.91 -8.67 -36.50
CA ASN A 107 12.57 -7.41 -36.19
C ASN A 107 14.09 -7.57 -36.00
N ASP A 108 14.82 -6.45 -35.97
CA ASP A 108 16.27 -6.39 -35.78
C ASP A 108 16.71 -7.07 -34.46
N GLY A 109 17.83 -7.78 -34.52
CA GLY A 109 18.44 -8.45 -33.35
C GLY A 109 17.73 -9.69 -32.83
N SER A 110 16.70 -10.19 -33.52
CA SER A 110 15.94 -11.40 -33.21
C SER A 110 16.84 -12.58 -32.78
N PHE A 111 16.35 -13.35 -31.81
CA PHE A 111 17.05 -14.50 -31.20
C PHE A 111 18.40 -14.14 -30.57
N SER A 112 18.50 -12.95 -29.97
CA SER A 112 19.70 -12.40 -29.33
C SER A 112 20.50 -13.44 -28.54
N ASP A 113 21.81 -13.50 -28.79
CA ASP A 113 22.80 -14.34 -28.12
C ASP A 113 22.61 -15.86 -28.25
N SER A 114 21.67 -16.33 -29.08
CA SER A 114 21.42 -17.76 -29.25
C SER A 114 22.53 -18.50 -30.00
N LYS A 115 22.48 -19.84 -29.93
CA LYS A 115 23.36 -20.77 -30.65
C LYS A 115 22.72 -21.25 -31.96
N ILE A 116 21.71 -20.55 -32.45
CA ILE A 116 21.00 -20.90 -33.68
C ILE A 116 21.93 -20.70 -34.86
N THR A 117 22.15 -21.77 -35.63
CA THR A 117 22.91 -21.75 -36.88
C THR A 117 22.02 -21.89 -38.11
N ARG A 118 20.72 -22.19 -37.93
CA ARG A 118 19.73 -22.38 -38.98
C ARG A 118 18.37 -21.79 -38.58
N ILE A 119 17.72 -21.07 -39.49
CA ILE A 119 16.39 -20.48 -39.29
C ILE A 119 15.46 -20.87 -40.45
N ASP A 120 14.32 -21.48 -40.13
CA ASP A 120 13.25 -21.77 -41.09
C ASP A 120 12.18 -20.67 -41.03
N ILE A 121 11.87 -19.99 -42.13
CA ILE A 121 11.00 -18.80 -42.20
C ILE A 121 9.60 -19.18 -42.75
N PRO A 122 8.50 -19.00 -41.98
CA PRO A 122 7.13 -19.32 -42.40
C PRO A 122 6.61 -18.53 -43.60
N LYS A 123 5.53 -19.01 -44.21
CA LYS A 123 4.90 -18.39 -45.40
C LYS A 123 4.29 -17.02 -45.11
N ASN A 124 3.78 -16.79 -43.89
CA ASN A 124 3.10 -15.55 -43.52
C ASN A 124 4.04 -14.39 -43.14
N VAL A 125 5.36 -14.64 -43.04
CA VAL A 125 6.34 -13.60 -42.76
C VAL A 125 6.45 -12.66 -43.95
N ALA A 126 5.88 -11.46 -43.80
CA ALA A 126 5.84 -10.43 -44.82
C ALA A 126 7.02 -9.44 -44.73
N GLU A 127 7.65 -9.32 -43.55
CA GLU A 127 8.75 -8.39 -43.29
C GLU A 127 9.86 -9.06 -42.48
N ILE A 128 11.11 -8.93 -42.93
CA ILE A 128 12.33 -9.25 -42.19
C ILE A 128 13.17 -7.97 -42.18
N GLN A 129 13.54 -7.47 -41.01
CA GLN A 129 14.41 -6.30 -40.92
C GLN A 129 15.87 -6.66 -41.23
N THR A 130 16.63 -5.68 -41.72
CA THR A 130 17.96 -5.92 -42.32
C THR A 130 19.00 -6.43 -41.33
N ASN A 131 18.89 -6.06 -40.05
CA ASN A 131 19.77 -6.53 -38.98
C ASN A 131 19.10 -7.62 -38.12
N ALA A 132 18.13 -8.37 -38.66
CA ALA A 132 17.42 -9.43 -37.93
C ALA A 132 18.37 -10.35 -37.14
N TRP A 133 19.52 -10.69 -37.72
CA TRP A 133 20.47 -11.65 -37.16
C TRP A 133 21.65 -11.04 -36.43
N ILE A 134 21.71 -9.72 -36.26
CA ILE A 134 22.95 -9.03 -35.84
C ILE A 134 23.45 -9.46 -34.45
N LYS A 135 22.55 -9.94 -33.59
CA LYS A 135 22.86 -10.42 -32.24
C LYS A 135 23.10 -11.93 -32.15
N LEU A 136 23.10 -12.65 -33.29
CA LEU A 136 23.63 -14.01 -33.34
C LEU A 136 25.15 -13.97 -33.38
N SER A 137 25.81 -15.01 -32.85
CA SER A 137 27.28 -15.10 -32.90
C SER A 137 27.84 -15.08 -34.32
N LYS A 138 27.06 -15.49 -35.31
CA LYS A 138 27.39 -15.52 -36.73
C LYS A 138 26.12 -15.58 -37.59
N ASN A 139 26.24 -15.29 -38.88
CA ASN A 139 25.09 -15.34 -39.80
C ASN A 139 24.56 -16.79 -39.95
N PRO A 140 23.26 -17.04 -39.77
CA PRO A 140 22.68 -18.37 -39.86
C PRO A 140 22.45 -18.80 -41.31
N GLU A 141 22.18 -20.10 -41.49
CA GLU A 141 21.56 -20.64 -42.70
C GLU A 141 20.06 -20.34 -42.68
N CYS A 142 19.56 -19.66 -43.70
CA CYS A 142 18.14 -19.30 -43.79
C CYS A 142 17.43 -20.20 -44.80
N HIS A 143 16.32 -20.82 -44.41
CA HIS A 143 15.44 -21.58 -45.29
C HIS A 143 14.05 -20.95 -45.31
N VAL A 144 13.62 -20.47 -46.47
CA VAL A 144 12.31 -19.81 -46.61
C VAL A 144 11.28 -20.80 -47.15
N ALA A 145 10.09 -20.83 -46.56
CA ALA A 145 8.96 -21.61 -47.10
C ALA A 145 8.69 -21.23 -48.57
N SER A 146 8.45 -22.23 -49.42
CA SER A 146 8.30 -22.05 -50.88
C SER A 146 7.20 -21.06 -51.27
N GLU A 147 6.14 -21.00 -50.47
CA GLU A 147 4.96 -20.17 -50.65
C GLU A 147 5.15 -18.74 -50.15
N ASN A 148 6.30 -18.40 -49.55
CA ASN A 148 6.56 -17.04 -49.10
C ASN A 148 6.60 -16.07 -50.31
N PRO A 149 5.78 -15.01 -50.31
CA PRO A 149 5.67 -14.11 -51.45
C PRO A 149 6.79 -13.07 -51.53
N LYS A 150 7.62 -12.91 -50.50
CA LYS A 150 8.59 -11.80 -50.36
C LYS A 150 10.04 -12.23 -50.32
N PHE A 151 10.34 -13.37 -49.71
CA PHE A 151 11.70 -13.85 -49.51
C PHE A 151 11.92 -15.22 -50.18
N GLU A 152 13.17 -15.53 -50.49
CA GLU A 152 13.59 -16.86 -50.92
C GLU A 152 15.01 -17.15 -50.42
N SER A 153 15.38 -18.43 -50.38
CA SER A 153 16.73 -18.89 -50.06
C SER A 153 17.24 -19.85 -51.13
N ASP A 154 18.54 -19.87 -51.36
CA ASP A 154 19.16 -20.90 -52.21
C ASP A 154 19.50 -22.19 -51.43
N GLU A 155 20.07 -23.18 -52.11
CA GLU A 155 20.46 -24.48 -51.54
C GLU A 155 21.55 -24.37 -50.45
N ASN A 156 22.31 -23.27 -50.45
CA ASN A 156 23.37 -23.03 -49.48
C ASN A 156 22.88 -22.28 -48.23
N GLY A 157 21.60 -21.90 -48.19
CA GLY A 157 20.99 -21.15 -47.09
C GLY A 157 21.22 -19.64 -47.18
N VAL A 158 21.59 -19.11 -48.35
CA VAL A 158 21.75 -17.67 -48.57
C VAL A 158 20.38 -17.04 -48.71
N LEU A 159 20.11 -15.99 -47.91
CA LEU A 159 18.83 -15.30 -47.88
C LEU A 159 18.78 -14.16 -48.90
N TYR A 160 17.70 -14.12 -49.67
CA TYR A 160 17.39 -13.08 -50.64
C TYR A 160 15.95 -12.58 -50.53
N THR A 161 15.68 -11.43 -51.15
CA THR A 161 14.31 -11.10 -51.59
C THR A 161 13.94 -11.94 -52.83
N LYS A 162 12.64 -12.05 -53.10
CA LYS A 162 12.12 -12.76 -54.28
C LYS A 162 12.81 -12.25 -55.57
N GLY A 163 13.28 -13.17 -56.40
CA GLY A 163 14.05 -12.90 -57.61
C GLY A 163 15.55 -12.69 -57.40
N LYS A 164 16.09 -12.90 -56.19
CA LYS A 164 17.53 -12.76 -55.86
C LYS A 164 18.12 -11.39 -56.21
N THR A 165 17.32 -10.34 -56.07
CA THR A 165 17.73 -8.96 -56.40
C THR A 165 18.43 -8.24 -55.24
N GLU A 166 18.08 -8.59 -54.00
CA GLU A 166 18.70 -8.10 -52.77
C GLU A 166 19.31 -9.25 -51.97
N LEU A 167 20.63 -9.18 -51.70
CA LEU A 167 21.35 -10.12 -50.85
C LEU A 167 21.27 -9.68 -49.40
N ARG A 168 20.66 -10.52 -48.56
CA ARG A 168 20.36 -10.21 -47.15
C ARG A 168 21.35 -10.85 -46.18
N THR A 169 21.66 -12.13 -46.39
CA THR A 169 22.48 -12.89 -45.43
C THR A 169 23.22 -14.01 -46.14
N VAL A 170 24.55 -14.00 -46.04
CA VAL A 170 25.41 -15.13 -46.40
C VAL A 170 25.79 -15.90 -45.14
N PRO A 171 25.58 -17.23 -45.09
CA PRO A 171 25.89 -18.04 -43.93
C PRO A 171 27.37 -18.03 -43.57
N TYR A 172 27.66 -18.13 -42.27
CA TYR A 172 29.03 -18.08 -41.74
C TYR A 172 29.96 -19.16 -42.33
N ASN A 173 29.42 -20.34 -42.67
CA ASN A 173 30.16 -21.50 -43.16
C ASN A 173 30.18 -21.58 -44.70
N ILE A 174 29.80 -20.51 -45.42
CA ILE A 174 29.62 -20.55 -46.86
C ILE A 174 30.83 -21.09 -47.62
N MET A 175 32.06 -20.79 -47.17
CA MET A 175 33.28 -21.24 -47.84
C MET A 175 33.47 -22.76 -47.78
N SER A 176 32.92 -23.43 -46.76
CA SER A 176 32.90 -24.89 -46.70
C SER A 176 31.97 -25.53 -47.74
N LYS A 177 30.99 -24.77 -48.24
CA LYS A 177 30.00 -25.22 -49.22
C LYS A 177 30.42 -24.93 -50.67
N VAL A 178 31.06 -23.79 -50.91
CA VAL A 178 31.46 -23.36 -52.27
C VAL A 178 32.94 -23.62 -52.61
N GLY A 179 33.79 -23.87 -51.61
CA GLY A 179 35.24 -24.10 -51.78
C GLY A 179 36.05 -22.84 -52.05
N GLY A 180 37.37 -22.90 -51.76
CA GLY A 180 38.32 -21.80 -51.99
C GLY A 180 38.33 -20.73 -50.89
N ASP A 181 38.89 -19.55 -51.20
CA ASP A 181 39.01 -18.39 -50.29
C ASP A 181 38.20 -17.16 -50.74
N THR A 182 37.50 -17.29 -51.88
CA THR A 182 36.80 -16.21 -52.57
C THR A 182 35.33 -16.56 -52.75
N TYR A 183 34.43 -15.77 -52.16
CA TYR A 183 32.98 -15.90 -52.40
C TYR A 183 32.55 -15.02 -53.57
N THR A 184 31.85 -15.59 -54.55
CA THR A 184 31.29 -14.86 -55.69
C THR A 184 29.81 -14.58 -55.48
N VAL A 185 29.44 -13.30 -55.44
CA VAL A 185 28.06 -12.86 -55.28
C VAL A 185 27.27 -13.15 -56.57
N ASN A 186 26.03 -13.60 -56.44
CA ASN A 186 25.15 -13.90 -57.58
C ASN A 186 25.00 -12.66 -58.50
N ILE A 187 25.10 -12.86 -59.81
CA ILE A 187 25.10 -11.79 -60.82
C ILE A 187 23.80 -10.98 -60.88
N THR A 188 22.67 -11.53 -60.42
CA THR A 188 21.37 -10.83 -60.37
C THR A 188 21.25 -9.87 -59.20
N VAL A 189 22.16 -9.95 -58.22
CA VAL A 189 22.15 -9.08 -57.04
C VAL A 189 22.48 -7.66 -57.45
N LYS A 190 21.55 -6.75 -57.17
CA LYS A 190 21.69 -5.31 -57.39
C LYS A 190 21.95 -4.54 -56.09
N TYR A 191 21.58 -5.13 -54.96
CA TYR A 191 21.70 -4.52 -53.65
C TYR A 191 22.26 -5.51 -52.62
N ILE A 192 23.32 -5.11 -51.90
CA ILE A 192 23.89 -5.85 -50.78
C ILE A 192 23.63 -5.10 -49.49
N THR A 193 22.98 -5.76 -48.54
CA THR A 193 22.64 -5.15 -47.26
C THR A 193 23.78 -5.18 -46.25
N LYS A 194 23.68 -4.34 -45.21
CA LYS A 194 24.52 -4.41 -44.01
C LYS A 194 24.56 -5.82 -43.41
N ALA A 195 25.70 -6.18 -42.81
CA ALA A 195 25.99 -7.49 -42.22
C ALA A 195 25.84 -8.73 -43.12
N ALA A 196 25.73 -8.58 -44.45
CA ALA A 196 25.57 -9.71 -45.37
C ALA A 196 26.69 -10.77 -45.22
N PHE A 197 27.94 -10.35 -45.00
CA PHE A 197 29.13 -11.21 -44.85
C PHE A 197 29.72 -11.10 -43.44
N ARG A 198 28.89 -11.16 -42.41
CA ARG A 198 29.34 -11.08 -41.01
C ARG A 198 29.94 -12.41 -40.55
N ASP A 199 31.09 -12.33 -39.87
CA ASP A 199 31.74 -13.46 -39.17
C ASP A 199 31.86 -14.72 -40.04
N SER A 200 32.21 -14.55 -41.32
CA SER A 200 32.34 -15.65 -42.28
C SER A 200 33.67 -16.37 -42.09
N GLU A 201 33.62 -17.67 -41.81
CA GLU A 201 34.80 -18.50 -41.59
C GLU A 201 35.60 -18.68 -42.89
N ASN A 202 36.91 -18.45 -42.83
CA ASN A 202 37.87 -18.62 -43.94
C ASN A 202 37.66 -17.73 -45.19
N LEU A 203 36.74 -16.76 -45.15
CA LEU A 203 36.51 -15.83 -46.26
C LEU A 203 37.63 -14.78 -46.34
N LYS A 204 38.43 -14.81 -47.41
CA LYS A 204 39.50 -13.85 -47.65
C LYS A 204 39.16 -12.80 -48.70
N LYS A 205 38.34 -13.14 -49.70
CA LYS A 205 37.98 -12.25 -50.81
C LYS A 205 36.49 -12.31 -51.12
N ILE A 206 35.91 -11.15 -51.45
CA ILE A 206 34.53 -11.04 -51.93
C ILE A 206 34.55 -10.54 -53.37
N LYS A 207 34.05 -11.35 -54.29
CA LYS A 207 33.91 -10.99 -55.70
C LYS A 207 32.51 -10.43 -55.95
N LEU A 208 32.46 -9.13 -56.25
CA LEU A 208 31.24 -8.36 -56.45
C LEU A 208 30.83 -8.35 -57.93
N PRO A 209 29.52 -8.32 -58.26
CA PRO A 209 29.06 -8.27 -59.63
C PRO A 209 29.24 -6.86 -60.20
N THR A 210 29.56 -6.76 -61.49
CA THR A 210 29.70 -5.45 -62.16
C THR A 210 28.36 -4.72 -62.31
N THR A 211 27.24 -5.44 -62.21
CA THR A 211 25.85 -4.94 -62.22
C THR A 211 25.39 -4.33 -60.89
N LEU A 212 26.24 -4.34 -59.85
CA LEU A 212 25.87 -3.87 -58.52
C LEU A 212 25.47 -2.38 -58.53
N GLU A 213 24.25 -2.10 -58.05
CA GLU A 213 23.66 -0.76 -58.04
C GLU A 213 23.82 -0.09 -56.68
N LYS A 214 23.72 -0.85 -55.58
CA LYS A 214 23.76 -0.33 -54.21
C LYS A 214 24.46 -1.26 -53.22
N VAL A 215 25.18 -0.66 -52.28
CA VAL A 215 25.79 -1.28 -51.10
C VAL A 215 25.46 -0.42 -49.90
N ASP A 216 25.02 -1.03 -48.79
CA ASP A 216 24.90 -0.31 -47.52
C ASP A 216 26.29 0.07 -46.99
N ASP A 217 26.51 1.37 -46.79
CA ASP A 217 27.81 1.96 -46.41
C ASP A 217 27.80 2.51 -44.97
N PHE A 218 27.03 1.88 -44.08
CA PHE A 218 26.94 2.24 -42.67
C PHE A 218 27.18 1.03 -41.74
N TRP A 219 27.08 1.21 -40.42
CA TRP A 219 27.24 0.13 -39.45
C TRP A 219 25.98 -0.76 -39.34
N PRO A 220 26.15 -2.09 -39.16
CA PRO A 220 27.38 -2.85 -39.41
C PRO A 220 27.74 -2.85 -40.89
N THR A 221 29.03 -2.87 -41.21
CA THR A 221 29.48 -2.88 -42.62
C THR A 221 28.97 -4.13 -43.34
N ILE A 222 28.93 -4.12 -44.67
CA ILE A 222 28.58 -5.32 -45.45
C ILE A 222 29.44 -6.55 -45.11
N ALA A 223 30.69 -6.34 -44.66
CA ALA A 223 31.64 -7.39 -44.38
C ALA A 223 32.48 -7.06 -43.14
N SER A 224 31.98 -7.45 -41.98
CA SER A 224 32.71 -7.47 -40.70
C SER A 224 33.31 -8.86 -40.48
N THR A 225 34.12 -9.33 -41.44
CA THR A 225 34.84 -10.60 -41.36
C THR A 225 36.32 -10.32 -41.11
N SER A 226 36.86 -10.86 -40.01
CA SER A 226 38.23 -10.56 -39.55
C SER A 226 39.33 -11.07 -40.48
N THR A 227 39.02 -12.01 -41.37
CA THR A 227 39.95 -12.58 -42.36
C THR A 227 39.90 -11.91 -43.74
N LEU A 228 39.04 -10.91 -43.95
CA LEU A 228 38.85 -10.30 -45.26
C LEU A 228 40.05 -9.43 -45.66
N GLU A 229 40.78 -9.88 -46.68
CA GLU A 229 42.00 -9.24 -47.20
C GLU A 229 41.72 -8.29 -48.37
N ALA A 230 40.73 -8.58 -49.22
CA ALA A 230 40.42 -7.76 -50.41
C ALA A 230 38.99 -7.93 -50.94
N PHE A 231 38.46 -6.89 -51.58
CA PHE A 231 37.36 -7.00 -52.54
C PHE A 231 37.90 -7.29 -53.94
N VAL A 232 37.08 -7.87 -54.82
CA VAL A 232 37.42 -8.17 -56.22
C VAL A 232 36.23 -7.83 -57.12
N MET A 233 36.51 -7.32 -58.32
CA MET A 233 35.51 -7.07 -59.36
C MET A 233 36.17 -7.28 -60.73
N ASP A 234 35.47 -7.92 -61.67
CA ASP A 234 35.98 -8.20 -63.03
C ASP A 234 35.90 -6.94 -63.91
N GLY A 235 36.70 -5.93 -63.56
CA GLY A 235 36.71 -4.61 -64.19
C GLY A 235 35.97 -3.56 -63.35
N VAL A 236 35.52 -2.50 -64.02
CA VAL A 236 34.81 -1.38 -63.38
C VAL A 236 33.30 -1.60 -63.51
N GLY A 237 32.60 -1.68 -62.39
CA GLY A 237 31.15 -1.86 -62.36
C GLY A 237 30.37 -0.62 -62.78
N THR A 238 29.04 -0.70 -62.65
CA THR A 238 28.12 0.41 -62.93
C THR A 238 28.36 1.56 -61.95
N ASN A 239 28.27 1.29 -60.65
CA ASN A 239 28.37 2.30 -59.58
C ASN A 239 29.59 2.13 -58.66
N TYR A 240 30.31 1.02 -58.76
CA TYR A 240 31.40 0.66 -57.86
C TYR A 240 32.65 0.20 -58.62
N GLN A 241 33.79 0.34 -57.98
CA GLN A 241 35.08 -0.12 -58.46
C GLN A 241 35.94 -0.60 -57.30
N VAL A 242 36.90 -1.48 -57.58
CA VAL A 242 37.87 -1.96 -56.61
C VAL A 242 39.25 -1.50 -57.03
N VAL A 243 39.96 -0.80 -56.14
CA VAL A 243 41.33 -0.33 -56.36
C VAL A 243 42.20 -0.87 -55.23
N ASP A 244 43.24 -1.62 -55.56
CA ASP A 244 44.14 -2.27 -54.60
C ASP A 244 43.40 -3.06 -53.49
N GLY A 245 42.34 -3.78 -53.88
CA GLY A 245 41.51 -4.57 -52.98
C GLY A 245 40.57 -3.78 -52.06
N VAL A 246 40.53 -2.45 -52.17
CA VAL A 246 39.63 -1.55 -51.42
C VAL A 246 38.43 -1.19 -52.31
N LEU A 247 37.24 -1.17 -51.72
CA LEU A 247 35.99 -0.88 -52.43
C LEU A 247 35.70 0.63 -52.47
N PHE A 248 35.45 1.16 -53.65
CA PHE A 248 35.08 2.56 -53.91
C PHE A 248 33.81 2.66 -54.76
N THR A 249 33.17 3.82 -54.76
CA THR A 249 32.22 4.20 -55.81
C THR A 249 32.95 4.60 -57.10
N LYS A 250 32.24 4.53 -58.23
CA LYS A 250 32.64 5.08 -59.53
C LYS A 250 31.87 6.41 -59.74
N GLY A 251 32.57 7.51 -59.99
CA GLY A 251 31.98 8.86 -60.05
C GLY A 251 32.76 9.81 -59.15
N PRO A 252 32.16 10.78 -58.41
CA PRO A 252 32.91 11.38 -57.29
C PRO A 252 33.34 10.23 -56.36
N ASN A 253 34.63 9.88 -56.44
CA ASN A 253 35.14 8.63 -55.87
C ASN A 253 35.01 8.71 -54.35
N LYS A 254 34.33 7.73 -53.75
CA LYS A 254 34.13 7.61 -52.30
C LYS A 254 34.66 6.26 -51.85
N LEU A 255 35.51 6.24 -50.81
CA LEU A 255 35.94 4.99 -50.17
C LEU A 255 34.77 4.40 -49.39
N ILE A 256 34.32 3.21 -49.80
CA ILE A 256 33.19 2.51 -49.19
C ILE A 256 33.66 1.54 -48.12
N ARG A 257 34.70 0.74 -48.40
CA ARG A 257 35.19 -0.23 -47.42
C ARG A 257 36.67 -0.60 -47.62
N TYR A 258 37.45 -0.37 -46.57
CA TYR A 258 38.79 -0.92 -46.38
C TYR A 258 38.70 -2.33 -45.76
N PRO A 259 39.37 -3.35 -46.34
CA PRO A 259 39.32 -4.72 -45.79
C PRO A 259 39.94 -4.80 -44.38
N HIS A 260 39.32 -5.59 -43.50
CA HIS A 260 39.74 -5.69 -42.10
C HIS A 260 41.17 -6.25 -41.93
N ALA A 261 41.52 -7.27 -42.72
CA ALA A 261 42.80 -7.98 -42.63
C ALA A 261 43.89 -7.43 -43.59
N LYS A 262 43.61 -6.37 -44.36
CA LYS A 262 44.60 -5.79 -45.28
C LYS A 262 45.77 -5.23 -44.47
N ASN A 263 46.95 -5.83 -44.66
CA ASN A 263 48.13 -5.58 -43.84
C ASN A 263 48.93 -4.37 -44.34
N GLN A 264 48.59 -3.18 -43.85
CA GLN A 264 49.29 -1.94 -44.17
C GLN A 264 49.29 -1.02 -42.94
N ALA A 265 50.47 -0.46 -42.60
CA ALA A 265 50.64 0.40 -41.42
C ALA A 265 50.21 1.86 -41.65
N THR A 266 50.60 2.43 -42.78
CA THR A 266 50.26 3.81 -43.14
C THR A 266 49.43 3.83 -44.42
N TYR A 267 48.38 4.63 -44.45
CA TYR A 267 47.50 4.73 -45.62
C TYR A 267 47.24 6.18 -46.00
N THR A 268 47.58 6.52 -47.24
CA THR A 268 47.21 7.79 -47.87
C THR A 268 46.05 7.52 -48.82
N VAL A 269 44.93 8.23 -48.63
CA VAL A 269 43.77 8.10 -49.53
C VAL A 269 44.20 8.50 -50.96
N PRO A 270 43.91 7.69 -51.99
CA PRO A 270 44.32 7.99 -53.38
C PRO A 270 43.81 9.35 -53.87
N ALA A 271 44.58 10.00 -54.75
CA ALA A 271 44.18 11.26 -55.38
C ALA A 271 42.85 11.10 -56.16
N GLY A 272 42.03 12.15 -56.18
CA GLY A 272 40.70 12.14 -56.79
C GLY A 272 39.59 11.44 -55.98
N VAL A 273 39.90 10.87 -54.81
CA VAL A 273 38.88 10.36 -53.87
C VAL A 273 38.34 11.53 -53.04
N ALA A 274 37.12 11.93 -53.35
CA ALA A 274 36.46 13.07 -52.72
C ALA A 274 35.83 12.72 -51.36
N GLY A 275 35.52 11.45 -51.08
CA GLY A 275 34.75 11.08 -49.89
C GLY A 275 35.19 9.80 -49.17
N ILE A 276 34.84 9.67 -47.89
CA ILE A 276 34.94 8.42 -47.10
C ILE A 276 33.58 8.14 -46.47
N ALA A 277 33.05 6.93 -46.71
CA ALA A 277 31.79 6.47 -46.15
C ALA A 277 31.89 6.10 -44.67
N GLY A 278 30.74 6.01 -44.00
CA GLY A 278 30.67 5.58 -42.61
C GLY A 278 31.25 4.16 -42.46
N ASN A 279 32.09 3.96 -41.45
CA ASN A 279 32.85 2.71 -41.25
C ASN A 279 33.70 2.29 -42.46
N GLY A 280 34.07 3.23 -43.34
CA GLY A 280 34.99 3.00 -44.45
C GLY A 280 36.29 2.35 -43.96
N PHE A 281 36.84 2.86 -42.86
CA PHE A 281 37.85 2.18 -42.05
C PHE A 281 37.22 1.70 -40.76
N SER A 282 37.15 0.39 -40.55
CA SER A 282 36.60 -0.16 -39.31
C SER A 282 37.22 -1.50 -38.94
N GLY A 283 37.79 -1.55 -37.73
CA GLY A 283 38.36 -2.74 -37.11
C GLY A 283 39.77 -3.12 -37.57
N THR A 284 40.41 -2.37 -38.47
CA THR A 284 41.69 -2.76 -39.07
C THR A 284 42.87 -2.57 -38.10
N PRO A 285 43.50 -3.64 -37.57
CA PRO A 285 44.50 -3.51 -36.53
C PRO A 285 45.89 -3.09 -37.04
N SER A 286 46.15 -3.19 -38.34
CA SER A 286 47.46 -2.85 -38.91
C SER A 286 47.72 -1.34 -38.99
N LEU A 287 46.68 -0.51 -39.13
CA LEU A 287 46.81 0.92 -39.40
C LEU A 287 47.27 1.72 -38.16
N THR A 288 48.34 2.49 -38.32
CA THR A 288 48.88 3.44 -37.32
C THR A 288 48.70 4.90 -37.73
N ASP A 289 48.70 5.20 -39.04
CA ASP A 289 48.62 6.58 -39.55
C ASP A 289 47.73 6.65 -40.80
N ILE A 290 46.82 7.63 -40.83
CA ILE A 290 45.95 7.88 -41.99
C ILE A 290 46.14 9.33 -42.47
N ASN A 291 46.41 9.49 -43.76
CA ASN A 291 46.43 10.78 -44.45
C ASN A 291 45.25 10.87 -45.43
N LEU A 292 44.38 11.85 -45.22
CA LEU A 292 43.16 12.05 -46.00
C LEU A 292 43.40 12.69 -47.38
N ASN A 293 44.61 13.18 -47.66
CA ASN A 293 45.08 13.64 -48.97
C ASN A 293 44.22 14.72 -49.66
N GLU A 294 43.25 14.34 -50.51
CA GLU A 294 42.38 15.26 -51.28
C GLU A 294 40.90 15.15 -50.88
N VAL A 295 40.59 14.37 -49.84
CA VAL A 295 39.21 14.14 -49.38
C VAL A 295 38.56 15.46 -48.97
N THR A 296 37.34 15.68 -49.48
CA THR A 296 36.52 16.85 -49.16
C THR A 296 35.29 16.50 -48.33
N LYS A 297 34.97 15.20 -48.17
CA LYS A 297 33.87 14.71 -47.35
C LYS A 297 34.23 13.47 -46.51
N VAL A 298 33.98 13.51 -45.21
CA VAL A 298 34.20 12.42 -44.26
C VAL A 298 32.91 12.22 -43.47
N ASP A 299 32.24 11.09 -43.71
CA ASP A 299 30.97 10.77 -43.06
C ASP A 299 31.18 10.39 -41.57
N VAL A 300 30.07 10.32 -40.81
CA VAL A 300 30.08 9.87 -39.41
C VAL A 300 30.67 8.46 -39.27
N SER A 301 31.46 8.22 -38.23
CA SER A 301 32.19 6.98 -37.97
C SER A 301 33.06 6.49 -39.16
N ALA A 302 33.48 7.37 -40.09
CA ALA A 302 34.25 6.98 -41.26
C ALA A 302 35.56 6.26 -40.90
N ILE A 303 36.20 6.68 -39.80
CA ILE A 303 37.36 6.01 -39.21
C ILE A 303 36.98 5.57 -37.80
N ALA A 304 36.72 4.28 -37.63
CA ALA A 304 36.23 3.76 -36.36
C ALA A 304 37.01 2.50 -35.91
N HIS A 305 37.12 2.28 -34.61
CA HIS A 305 37.60 1.00 -34.04
C HIS A 305 39.00 0.58 -34.54
N LEU A 306 39.92 1.53 -34.73
CA LEU A 306 41.30 1.21 -35.14
C LEU A 306 42.21 1.14 -33.90
N PRO A 307 42.56 -0.06 -33.42
CA PRO A 307 43.19 -0.23 -32.10
C PRO A 307 44.63 0.31 -32.01
N ASN A 308 45.29 0.54 -33.15
CA ASN A 308 46.67 0.99 -33.22
C ASN A 308 46.87 2.35 -33.90
N LEU A 309 45.79 3.03 -34.31
CA LEU A 309 45.86 4.34 -34.96
C LEU A 309 46.36 5.40 -33.98
N LYS A 310 47.41 6.13 -34.37
CA LYS A 310 48.06 7.19 -33.58
C LYS A 310 47.85 8.59 -34.11
N LYS A 311 47.67 8.75 -35.43
CA LYS A 311 47.58 10.06 -36.08
C LYS A 311 46.63 10.06 -37.28
N ILE A 312 45.87 11.14 -37.40
CA ILE A 312 45.05 11.46 -38.58
C ILE A 312 45.49 12.83 -39.12
N THR A 313 45.72 12.93 -40.43
CA THR A 313 46.08 14.19 -41.09
C THR A 313 44.95 14.66 -42.00
N LEU A 314 44.36 15.81 -41.68
CA LEU A 314 43.31 16.46 -42.46
C LEU A 314 43.91 17.23 -43.64
N PRO A 315 43.24 17.22 -44.81
CA PRO A 315 43.79 17.80 -46.02
C PRO A 315 43.46 19.29 -46.14
N LYS A 316 44.13 19.99 -47.06
CA LYS A 316 43.95 21.43 -47.27
C LYS A 316 42.52 21.80 -47.71
N ASN A 317 41.89 20.94 -48.52
CA ASN A 317 40.62 21.24 -49.17
C ASN A 317 39.38 20.73 -48.40
N LEU A 318 39.56 20.05 -47.26
CA LEU A 318 38.44 19.64 -46.41
C LEU A 318 37.88 20.87 -45.69
N LYS A 319 36.60 21.12 -45.92
CA LYS A 319 35.84 22.23 -45.32
C LYS A 319 35.00 21.74 -44.14
N LYS A 320 34.52 22.66 -43.30
CA LYS A 320 33.66 22.36 -42.15
C LYS A 320 32.43 21.51 -42.51
N ASP A 321 31.76 21.82 -43.61
CA ASP A 321 30.56 21.09 -44.07
C ASP A 321 30.89 19.70 -44.65
N GLY A 322 32.19 19.44 -44.87
CA GLY A 322 32.72 18.16 -45.32
C GLY A 322 33.10 17.21 -44.19
N LEU A 323 33.41 17.70 -42.98
CA LEU A 323 33.76 16.85 -41.84
C LEU A 323 32.56 16.69 -40.91
N VAL A 324 31.90 15.54 -40.99
CA VAL A 324 30.78 15.23 -40.10
C VAL A 324 31.32 15.04 -38.67
N GLN A 325 30.69 15.67 -37.67
CA GLN A 325 31.06 15.45 -36.26
C GLN A 325 30.79 13.98 -35.88
N GLY A 326 31.68 13.40 -35.07
CA GLY A 326 31.72 11.94 -34.88
C GLY A 326 32.36 11.13 -36.02
N ALA A 327 33.06 11.76 -36.98
CA ALA A 327 33.79 11.06 -38.04
C ALA A 327 34.86 10.07 -37.53
N PHE A 328 35.40 10.31 -36.33
CA PHE A 328 36.48 9.52 -35.73
C PHE A 328 36.00 8.90 -34.42
N GLU A 329 36.05 7.57 -34.32
CA GLU A 329 35.48 6.86 -33.16
C GLU A 329 36.39 5.73 -32.66
N ASN A 330 36.48 5.58 -31.34
CA ASN A 330 37.11 4.43 -30.67
C ASN A 330 38.49 4.02 -31.24
N CYS A 331 39.39 4.99 -31.37
CA CYS A 331 40.79 4.79 -31.76
C CYS A 331 41.69 5.01 -30.54
N PRO A 332 41.84 4.02 -29.63
CA PRO A 332 42.32 4.23 -28.25
C PRO A 332 43.78 4.71 -28.13
N LYS A 333 44.56 4.66 -29.22
CA LYS A 333 45.94 5.15 -29.26
C LYS A 333 46.10 6.45 -30.05
N LEU A 334 45.02 7.10 -30.46
CA LEU A 334 45.06 8.32 -31.24
C LEU A 334 45.56 9.49 -30.37
N GLU A 335 46.77 9.95 -30.65
CA GLU A 335 47.48 10.95 -29.83
C GLU A 335 47.38 12.36 -30.41
N ALA A 336 47.16 12.50 -31.73
CA ALA A 336 47.07 13.81 -32.36
C ALA A 336 46.27 13.83 -33.67
N TYR A 337 45.56 14.94 -33.88
CA TYR A 337 45.14 15.40 -35.20
C TYR A 337 46.16 16.38 -35.77
N ALA A 338 46.40 16.30 -37.08
CA ALA A 338 47.19 17.28 -37.82
C ALA A 338 46.34 17.88 -38.93
N VAL A 339 46.55 19.16 -39.23
CA VAL A 339 45.86 19.86 -40.32
C VAL A 339 46.90 20.34 -41.33
N ALA A 340 46.69 20.05 -42.61
CA ALA A 340 47.57 20.49 -43.67
C ALA A 340 47.64 22.04 -43.73
N PRO A 341 48.83 22.63 -44.02
CA PRO A 341 48.97 24.08 -44.11
C PRO A 341 47.98 24.73 -45.08
N GLY A 342 47.37 25.83 -44.66
CA GLY A 342 46.41 26.59 -45.48
C GLY A 342 45.01 26.00 -45.56
N ASN A 343 44.63 25.07 -44.68
CA ASN A 343 43.22 24.72 -44.49
C ASN A 343 42.45 25.94 -43.92
N PRO A 344 41.32 26.35 -44.53
CA PRO A 344 40.61 27.56 -44.13
C PRO A 344 39.70 27.39 -42.90
N ASP A 345 39.30 26.16 -42.57
CA ASP A 345 38.21 25.87 -41.62
C ASP A 345 38.68 25.17 -40.34
N PHE A 346 39.84 24.54 -40.34
CA PHE A 346 40.35 23.75 -39.22
C PHE A 346 41.73 24.18 -38.76
N SER A 347 41.98 24.02 -37.47
CA SER A 347 43.31 24.14 -36.87
C SER A 347 43.53 23.02 -35.85
N ALA A 348 44.79 22.63 -35.64
CA ALA A 348 45.15 21.70 -34.58
C ALA A 348 46.13 22.38 -33.62
N GLU A 349 45.83 22.34 -32.33
CA GLU A 349 46.66 22.90 -31.26
C GLU A 349 46.84 21.84 -30.17
N ASP A 350 48.10 21.55 -29.83
CA ASP A 350 48.47 20.45 -28.93
C ASP A 350 47.80 19.11 -29.31
N GLY A 351 47.63 18.88 -30.61
CA GLY A 351 47.00 17.69 -31.17
C GLY A 351 45.47 17.65 -31.11
N VAL A 352 44.80 18.64 -30.49
CA VAL A 352 43.33 18.78 -30.44
C VAL A 352 42.83 19.49 -31.69
N LEU A 353 41.76 18.99 -32.31
CA LEU A 353 41.18 19.59 -33.52
C LEU A 353 40.12 20.64 -33.17
N PHE A 354 40.32 21.85 -33.69
CA PHE A 354 39.42 22.98 -33.56
C PHE A 354 38.97 23.51 -34.94
N SER A 355 37.95 24.38 -34.94
CA SER A 355 37.75 25.31 -36.05
C SER A 355 38.95 26.26 -36.19
N ALA A 356 39.14 26.87 -37.36
CA ALA A 356 40.22 27.81 -37.62
C ALA A 356 40.21 29.02 -36.66
N ASP A 357 39.02 29.47 -36.23
CA ASP A 357 38.81 30.54 -35.25
C ASP A 357 38.74 30.05 -33.80
N LYS A 358 38.93 28.74 -33.54
CA LYS A 358 38.87 28.08 -32.23
C LYS A 358 37.55 28.23 -31.47
N LYS A 359 36.45 28.51 -32.18
CA LYS A 359 35.10 28.55 -31.61
C LYS A 359 34.45 27.17 -31.46
N ILE A 360 34.89 26.18 -32.22
CA ILE A 360 34.38 24.80 -32.14
C ILE A 360 35.54 23.88 -31.77
N LEU A 361 35.38 23.07 -30.72
CA LEU A 361 36.25 21.94 -30.44
C LEU A 361 35.62 20.70 -31.10
N TYR A 362 36.23 20.21 -32.17
CA TYR A 362 35.70 19.09 -32.95
C TYR A 362 36.08 17.75 -32.32
N PHE A 363 37.37 17.53 -32.07
CA PHE A 363 37.85 16.25 -31.55
C PHE A 363 39.09 16.42 -30.67
N TYR A 364 39.00 15.88 -29.46
CA TYR A 364 40.11 15.63 -28.56
C TYR A 364 40.68 14.23 -28.86
N PRO A 365 42.01 14.09 -29.02
CA PRO A 365 42.64 12.80 -29.31
C PRO A 365 42.66 11.92 -28.06
N ILE A 366 41.94 10.82 -28.09
CA ILE A 366 41.57 10.03 -26.90
C ILE A 366 42.73 9.24 -26.28
N GLY A 367 43.84 9.09 -27.03
CA GLY A 367 45.09 8.51 -26.58
C GLY A 367 45.99 9.48 -25.80
N LYS A 368 45.66 10.78 -25.75
CA LYS A 368 46.35 11.74 -24.86
C LYS A 368 46.15 11.34 -23.40
N LYS A 369 47.21 11.51 -22.61
CA LYS A 369 47.27 11.07 -21.20
C LYS A 369 46.97 12.17 -20.19
N ASP A 370 46.32 13.25 -20.61
CA ASP A 370 46.02 14.39 -19.75
C ASP A 370 45.05 13.97 -18.63
N LYS A 371 45.32 14.38 -17.39
CA LYS A 371 44.46 14.11 -16.23
C LYS A 371 43.36 15.16 -16.07
N SER A 372 43.62 16.39 -16.47
CA SER A 372 42.63 17.46 -16.47
C SER A 372 42.72 18.22 -17.79
N TYR A 373 41.59 18.79 -18.21
CA TYR A 373 41.54 19.65 -19.38
C TYR A 373 40.61 20.84 -19.14
N THR A 374 41.15 22.04 -19.30
CA THR A 374 40.38 23.28 -19.29
C THR A 374 40.13 23.68 -20.72
N ILE A 375 38.87 23.68 -21.13
CA ILE A 375 38.51 24.06 -22.49
C ILE A 375 38.81 25.56 -22.68
N PRO A 376 39.45 25.97 -23.79
CA PRO A 376 39.76 27.37 -24.03
C PRO A 376 38.52 28.26 -24.03
N ASN A 377 38.63 29.47 -23.46
CA ASN A 377 37.50 30.41 -23.38
C ASN A 377 37.03 30.95 -24.75
N THR A 378 37.77 30.68 -25.84
CA THR A 378 37.34 30.98 -27.21
C THR A 378 36.25 30.01 -27.71
N VAL A 379 36.13 28.84 -27.10
CA VAL A 379 35.20 27.79 -27.54
C VAL A 379 33.77 28.19 -27.20
N GLU A 380 32.91 28.20 -28.23
CA GLU A 380 31.47 28.43 -28.13
C GLU A 380 30.67 27.11 -28.29
N GLU A 381 31.24 26.06 -28.91
CA GLU A 381 30.61 24.76 -29.12
C GLU A 381 31.59 23.59 -28.90
N ILE A 382 31.13 22.56 -28.18
CA ILE A 382 31.79 21.25 -28.08
C ILE A 382 31.04 20.28 -28.98
N GLY A 383 31.73 19.75 -30.00
CA GLY A 383 31.11 18.92 -31.04
C GLY A 383 30.66 17.53 -30.59
N ASP A 384 29.86 16.87 -31.43
CA ASP A 384 29.43 15.49 -31.20
C ASP A 384 30.64 14.58 -31.05
N LYS A 385 30.64 13.74 -29.99
CA LYS A 385 31.71 12.79 -29.68
C LYS A 385 33.11 13.41 -29.51
N ALA A 386 33.19 14.72 -29.25
CA ALA A 386 34.46 15.44 -29.23
C ALA A 386 35.51 14.85 -28.25
N PHE A 387 35.09 14.38 -27.08
CA PHE A 387 35.92 13.73 -26.08
C PHE A 387 35.55 12.25 -25.89
N GLN A 388 34.84 11.61 -26.82
CA GLN A 388 34.37 10.24 -26.64
C GLN A 388 35.53 9.29 -26.28
N GLY A 389 35.46 8.63 -25.13
CA GLY A 389 36.45 7.63 -24.73
C GLY A 389 37.79 8.22 -24.31
N ALA A 390 37.87 9.53 -24.01
CA ALA A 390 39.04 10.21 -23.46
C ALA A 390 39.31 9.73 -22.02
N SER A 391 39.75 8.48 -21.92
CA SER A 391 39.74 7.67 -20.70
C SER A 391 40.78 8.11 -19.67
N TRP A 392 41.68 9.03 -20.01
CA TRP A 392 42.71 9.54 -19.10
C TRP A 392 42.24 10.75 -18.28
N ILE A 393 41.24 11.49 -18.77
CA ILE A 393 40.74 12.71 -18.13
C ILE A 393 39.89 12.35 -16.92
N THR A 394 40.23 12.95 -15.77
CA THR A 394 39.50 12.80 -14.50
C THR A 394 38.71 14.06 -14.13
N SER A 395 39.10 15.24 -14.63
CA SER A 395 38.40 16.51 -14.38
C SER A 395 38.33 17.40 -15.62
N LEU A 396 37.18 18.02 -15.85
CA LEU A 396 36.93 18.96 -16.96
C LEU A 396 36.41 20.30 -16.45
N VAL A 397 36.91 21.39 -17.04
CA VAL A 397 36.40 22.75 -16.80
C VAL A 397 35.79 23.29 -18.10
N ILE A 398 34.49 23.57 -18.06
CA ILE A 398 33.72 24.16 -19.16
C ILE A 398 33.65 25.70 -18.92
N PRO A 399 34.24 26.53 -19.79
CA PRO A 399 34.30 27.98 -19.59
C PRO A 399 32.96 28.66 -19.89
N THR A 400 32.83 29.94 -19.52
CA THR A 400 31.57 30.69 -19.59
C THR A 400 31.06 30.90 -21.02
N ASN A 401 31.94 30.90 -22.03
CA ASN A 401 31.56 31.14 -23.43
C ASN A 401 30.96 29.95 -24.17
N VAL A 402 30.99 28.73 -23.60
CA VAL A 402 30.39 27.56 -24.24
C VAL A 402 28.87 27.70 -24.26
N LYS A 403 28.30 27.75 -25.46
CA LYS A 403 26.87 27.90 -25.72
C LYS A 403 26.17 26.56 -25.94
N ARG A 404 26.91 25.54 -26.44
CA ARG A 404 26.37 24.23 -26.80
C ARG A 404 27.35 23.11 -26.48
N ILE A 405 26.85 22.05 -25.87
CA ILE A 405 27.53 20.76 -25.72
C ILE A 405 26.66 19.74 -26.44
N LYS A 406 27.19 19.19 -27.54
CA LYS A 406 26.44 18.27 -28.38
C LYS A 406 26.38 16.85 -27.83
N GLY A 407 25.59 16.01 -28.50
CA GLY A 407 25.36 14.62 -28.13
C GLY A 407 26.65 13.81 -28.04
N GLU A 408 26.71 12.93 -27.04
CA GLU A 408 27.86 12.03 -26.82
C GLU A 408 29.22 12.72 -26.65
N ALA A 409 29.26 14.05 -26.45
CA ALA A 409 30.50 14.82 -26.40
C ALA A 409 31.54 14.25 -25.42
N PHE A 410 31.13 13.72 -24.28
CA PHE A 410 31.98 13.11 -23.24
C PHE A 410 31.65 11.63 -23.00
N ARG A 411 31.03 10.96 -23.99
CA ARG A 411 30.65 9.56 -23.87
C ARG A 411 31.84 8.67 -23.49
N GLN A 412 31.65 7.69 -22.62
CA GLN A 412 32.64 6.69 -22.24
C GLN A 412 33.93 7.27 -21.64
N ASN A 413 33.84 8.43 -20.99
CA ASN A 413 34.96 8.95 -20.20
C ASN A 413 35.08 8.19 -18.88
N TYR A 414 35.69 7.00 -18.96
CA TYR A 414 35.70 5.99 -17.90
C TYR A 414 36.30 6.44 -16.56
N ASN A 415 37.13 7.48 -16.56
CA ASN A 415 37.76 8.01 -15.35
C ASN A 415 37.29 9.43 -14.97
N LEU A 416 36.36 10.03 -15.72
CA LEU A 416 35.85 11.37 -15.42
C LEU A 416 35.03 11.35 -14.13
N SER A 417 35.53 12.04 -13.11
CA SER A 417 34.91 12.12 -11.78
C SER A 417 34.31 13.48 -11.45
N SER A 418 34.73 14.55 -12.14
CA SER A 418 34.25 15.91 -11.89
C SER A 418 34.14 16.74 -13.17
N VAL A 419 33.07 17.53 -13.27
CA VAL A 419 32.87 18.52 -14.32
C VAL A 419 32.48 19.83 -13.67
N GLU A 420 33.22 20.89 -13.95
CA GLU A 420 32.93 22.24 -13.48
C GLU A 420 32.37 23.08 -14.64
N PHE A 421 31.13 23.56 -14.52
CA PHE A 421 30.59 24.60 -15.39
C PHE A 421 30.86 25.96 -14.76
N LYS A 422 31.64 26.82 -15.42
CA LYS A 422 31.89 28.18 -14.92
C LYS A 422 30.61 29.02 -14.99
N GLU A 423 30.32 29.74 -13.91
CA GLU A 423 29.18 30.65 -13.79
C GLU A 423 29.61 32.13 -13.88
N PRO A 424 28.83 33.01 -14.53
CA PRO A 424 27.58 32.72 -15.22
C PRO A 424 27.82 31.92 -16.52
N SER A 425 27.07 30.84 -16.70
CA SER A 425 27.15 30.00 -17.90
C SER A 425 26.37 30.60 -19.06
N ASN A 426 26.91 30.52 -20.28
CA ASN A 426 26.16 30.80 -21.52
C ASN A 426 25.59 29.53 -22.17
N LEU A 427 25.64 28.38 -21.48
CA LEU A 427 25.21 27.09 -22.03
C LEU A 427 23.70 27.09 -22.25
N THR A 428 23.29 27.13 -23.51
CA THR A 428 21.87 27.07 -23.89
C THR A 428 21.38 25.64 -24.08
N LYS A 429 22.28 24.71 -24.44
CA LYS A 429 21.92 23.32 -24.73
C LYS A 429 22.98 22.36 -24.20
N LEU A 430 22.56 21.49 -23.29
CA LEU A 430 23.26 20.26 -22.94
C LEU A 430 22.49 19.11 -23.61
N GLU A 431 22.99 18.59 -24.72
CA GLU A 431 22.26 17.61 -25.51
C GLU A 431 22.20 16.23 -24.82
N ASN A 432 21.31 15.37 -25.32
CA ASN A 432 21.15 14.01 -24.84
C ASN A 432 22.47 13.24 -25.01
N TYR A 433 22.74 12.33 -24.08
CA TYR A 433 23.92 11.46 -24.06
C TYR A 433 25.27 12.17 -23.91
N ALA A 434 25.29 13.49 -23.62
CA ALA A 434 26.53 14.26 -23.49
C ALA A 434 27.56 13.60 -22.57
N PHE A 435 27.14 12.99 -21.44
CA PHE A 435 27.98 12.25 -20.50
C PHE A 435 27.63 10.75 -20.45
N TRP A 436 27.19 10.16 -21.56
CA TRP A 436 26.79 8.75 -21.58
C TRP A 436 27.93 7.82 -21.15
N THR A 437 27.69 6.98 -20.14
CA THR A 437 28.67 6.04 -19.56
C THR A 437 29.90 6.76 -18.99
N CYS A 438 29.69 7.63 -18.01
CA CYS A 438 30.76 8.20 -17.17
C CYS A 438 30.72 7.58 -15.76
N PRO A 439 31.25 6.35 -15.57
CA PRO A 439 31.02 5.53 -14.38
C PRO A 439 31.72 6.02 -13.10
N LYS A 440 32.48 7.12 -13.16
CA LYS A 440 33.16 7.74 -12.01
C LYS A 440 32.53 9.06 -11.58
N LEU A 441 31.53 9.56 -12.31
CA LEU A 441 30.86 10.82 -12.01
C LEU A 441 29.87 10.62 -10.86
N LYS A 442 30.21 11.18 -9.69
CA LYS A 442 29.46 10.98 -8.44
C LYS A 442 28.48 12.12 -8.13
N GLU A 443 28.85 13.35 -8.45
CA GLU A 443 28.05 14.55 -8.20
C GLU A 443 28.19 15.51 -9.37
N VAL A 444 27.08 16.14 -9.76
CA VAL A 444 27.05 17.17 -10.80
C VAL A 444 26.21 18.35 -10.34
N THR A 445 26.80 19.54 -10.43
CA THR A 445 26.05 20.80 -10.39
C THR A 445 25.79 21.24 -11.82
N LEU A 446 24.52 21.35 -12.20
CA LEU A 446 24.11 21.75 -13.53
C LEU A 446 24.40 23.25 -13.76
N PRO A 447 24.65 23.67 -15.00
CA PRO A 447 24.77 25.09 -15.32
C PRO A 447 23.43 25.82 -15.15
N SER A 448 23.47 27.06 -14.67
CA SER A 448 22.27 27.87 -14.40
C SER A 448 21.45 28.21 -15.66
N SER A 449 22.07 28.17 -16.84
CA SER A 449 21.53 28.74 -18.07
C SER A 449 20.69 27.80 -18.93
N ILE A 450 20.72 26.49 -18.70
CA ILE A 450 19.94 25.51 -19.49
C ILE A 450 18.46 25.55 -19.10
N ASP A 451 17.57 25.40 -20.09
CA ASP A 451 16.12 25.39 -19.91
C ASP A 451 15.53 23.98 -19.80
N LYS A 452 16.30 22.94 -20.15
CA LYS A 452 15.85 21.55 -20.14
C LYS A 452 16.98 20.62 -19.71
N ILE A 453 16.61 19.53 -19.04
CA ILE A 453 17.51 18.42 -18.73
C ILE A 453 17.05 17.18 -19.49
N GLY A 454 17.91 16.71 -20.39
CA GLY A 454 17.70 15.51 -21.20
C GLY A 454 18.33 14.25 -20.60
N LYS A 455 18.49 13.23 -21.45
CA LYS A 455 19.20 11.98 -21.18
C LYS A 455 20.73 12.19 -21.14
N SER A 456 21.20 13.24 -20.48
CA SER A 456 22.61 13.65 -20.56
C SER A 456 23.54 12.78 -19.73
N PHE A 457 23.04 12.11 -18.69
CA PHE A 457 23.84 11.31 -17.73
C PHE A 457 23.51 9.81 -17.76
N VAL A 458 23.14 9.29 -18.93
CA VAL A 458 22.81 7.87 -19.12
C VAL A 458 24.00 7.00 -18.68
N ASP A 459 23.74 5.92 -17.95
CA ASP A 459 24.74 4.97 -17.42
C ASP A 459 25.89 5.61 -16.62
N CYS A 460 25.64 6.76 -15.97
CA CYS A 460 26.50 7.26 -14.89
C CYS A 460 26.13 6.54 -13.59
N ASP A 461 26.57 5.28 -13.48
CA ASP A 461 26.04 4.32 -12.49
C ASP A 461 26.24 4.72 -11.03
N ILE A 462 27.27 5.49 -10.71
CA ILE A 462 27.58 5.90 -9.32
C ILE A 462 27.11 7.32 -8.99
N LEU A 463 26.38 7.98 -9.89
CA LEU A 463 25.87 9.33 -9.68
C LEU A 463 24.89 9.34 -8.50
N GLU A 464 25.25 10.00 -7.42
CA GLU A 464 24.46 10.06 -6.19
C GLU A 464 23.69 11.39 -6.04
N THR A 465 24.20 12.47 -6.62
CA THR A 465 23.67 13.82 -6.41
C THR A 465 23.63 14.65 -7.69
N ILE A 466 22.48 15.26 -7.96
CA ILE A 466 22.32 16.36 -8.91
C ILE A 466 21.94 17.63 -8.14
N ASN A 467 22.67 18.73 -8.40
CA ASN A 467 22.33 20.05 -7.88
C ASN A 467 21.87 20.97 -9.02
N VAL A 468 20.69 21.55 -8.86
CA VAL A 468 20.16 22.66 -9.67
C VAL A 468 20.52 23.96 -8.96
N PRO A 469 21.37 24.84 -9.54
CA PRO A 469 21.81 26.07 -8.89
C PRO A 469 20.66 27.08 -8.74
N ASN A 470 20.84 28.05 -7.84
CA ASN A 470 19.89 29.16 -7.70
C ASN A 470 19.81 29.98 -9.00
N GLY A 471 18.60 30.42 -9.37
CA GLY A 471 18.38 31.16 -10.62
C GLY A 471 18.48 30.29 -11.88
N SER A 472 18.38 28.96 -11.73
CA SER A 472 18.35 28.05 -12.86
C SER A 472 17.17 28.35 -13.78
N LYS A 473 17.36 28.22 -15.09
CA LYS A 473 16.32 28.41 -16.13
C LYS A 473 15.55 27.13 -16.48
N ILE A 474 15.80 26.02 -15.80
CA ILE A 474 15.20 24.71 -16.13
C ILE A 474 13.67 24.78 -16.02
N GLU A 475 12.99 24.57 -17.14
CA GLU A 475 11.54 24.47 -17.25
C GLU A 475 11.06 23.02 -17.41
N THR A 476 11.91 22.11 -17.87
CA THR A 476 11.52 20.71 -18.15
C THR A 476 12.61 19.71 -17.78
N ILE A 477 12.22 18.65 -17.09
CA ILE A 477 12.98 17.40 -16.98
C ILE A 477 12.39 16.44 -18.01
N GLU A 478 13.16 16.10 -19.03
CA GLU A 478 12.71 15.33 -20.19
C GLU A 478 12.53 13.83 -19.87
N GLU A 479 11.94 13.11 -20.82
CA GLU A 479 11.65 11.68 -20.69
C GLU A 479 12.92 10.86 -20.44
N ASP A 480 12.83 9.90 -19.51
CA ASP A 480 13.92 9.03 -19.02
C ASP A 480 15.20 9.75 -18.54
N ALA A 481 15.18 11.06 -18.25
CA ALA A 481 16.39 11.87 -18.00
C ALA A 481 17.38 11.25 -17.00
N PHE A 482 16.89 10.63 -15.92
CA PHE A 482 17.69 10.01 -14.87
C PHE A 482 17.40 8.52 -14.65
N LYS A 483 16.59 7.88 -15.49
CA LYS A 483 16.13 6.49 -15.32
C LYS A 483 17.26 5.49 -15.07
N THR A 484 18.44 5.68 -15.68
CA THR A 484 19.59 4.77 -15.53
C THR A 484 20.44 5.06 -14.30
N ASN A 485 20.28 6.19 -13.62
CA ASN A 485 21.13 6.61 -12.51
C ASN A 485 20.70 5.95 -11.18
N LYS A 486 20.76 4.62 -11.10
CA LYS A 486 20.17 3.81 -10.00
C LYS A 486 20.69 4.16 -8.59
N ASN A 487 21.83 4.82 -8.48
CA ASN A 487 22.40 5.28 -7.21
C ASN A 487 22.04 6.73 -6.85
N LEU A 488 21.24 7.43 -7.66
CA LEU A 488 20.83 8.80 -7.38
C LEU A 488 19.98 8.82 -6.11
N LYS A 489 20.46 9.58 -5.11
CA LYS A 489 19.82 9.78 -3.81
C LYS A 489 19.13 11.12 -3.73
N ASN A 490 19.75 12.15 -4.32
CA ASN A 490 19.36 13.55 -4.13
C ASN A 490 19.26 14.31 -5.45
N PHE A 491 18.12 15.00 -5.64
CA PHE A 491 17.92 16.01 -6.68
C PHE A 491 17.58 17.34 -6.01
N ASN A 492 18.57 18.23 -5.94
CA ASN A 492 18.51 19.39 -5.06
C ASN A 492 18.29 20.70 -5.82
N PHE A 493 17.21 21.42 -5.52
CA PHE A 493 17.06 22.81 -5.91
C PHE A 493 17.74 23.71 -4.87
N LYS A 494 18.79 24.44 -5.26
CA LYS A 494 19.53 25.35 -4.37
C LYS A 494 18.93 26.77 -4.31
N GLY A 495 17.80 26.99 -4.95
CA GLY A 495 17.11 28.27 -5.01
C GLY A 495 15.95 28.25 -6.00
N THR A 496 15.68 29.37 -6.66
CA THR A 496 14.56 29.47 -7.61
C THR A 496 14.82 28.68 -8.89
N CYS A 497 13.76 28.02 -9.39
CA CYS A 497 13.76 27.26 -10.62
C CYS A 497 12.34 27.28 -11.22
N PRO A 498 12.15 27.66 -12.51
CA PRO A 498 10.84 27.75 -13.15
C PRO A 498 10.38 26.39 -13.73
N LEU A 499 10.71 25.27 -13.06
CA LEU A 499 10.36 23.93 -13.53
C LEU A 499 8.85 23.79 -13.67
N LYS A 500 8.37 23.46 -14.88
CA LYS A 500 6.94 23.28 -15.22
C LYS A 500 6.57 21.81 -15.35
N THR A 501 7.41 21.03 -16.03
CA THR A 501 7.06 19.66 -16.44
C THR A 501 8.14 18.66 -16.04
N ILE A 502 7.72 17.56 -15.44
CA ILE A 502 8.52 16.34 -15.25
C ILE A 502 7.91 15.27 -16.14
N LYS A 503 8.62 14.94 -17.23
CA LYS A 503 8.13 14.04 -18.26
C LYS A 503 8.17 12.57 -17.85
N ALA A 504 7.61 11.73 -18.71
CA ALA A 504 7.47 10.31 -18.47
C ALA A 504 8.79 9.63 -18.07
N ASN A 505 8.73 8.71 -17.10
CA ASN A 505 9.85 7.90 -16.63
C ASN A 505 11.11 8.68 -16.15
N ALA A 506 11.05 10.00 -15.94
CA ALA A 506 12.23 10.83 -15.68
C ALA A 506 13.11 10.32 -14.53
N PHE A 507 12.49 9.82 -13.45
CA PHE A 507 13.12 9.25 -12.26
C PHE A 507 12.72 7.78 -12.03
N GLN A 508 12.41 7.02 -13.09
CA GLN A 508 11.95 5.64 -12.97
C GLN A 508 13.01 4.71 -12.35
N ASP A 509 12.56 3.87 -11.42
CA ASP A 509 13.29 2.81 -10.72
C ASP A 509 14.54 3.32 -9.99
N LEU A 510 14.49 4.54 -9.46
CA LEU A 510 15.55 5.11 -8.62
C LEU A 510 15.37 4.66 -7.16
N LYS A 511 15.71 3.39 -6.90
CA LYS A 511 15.48 2.75 -5.60
C LYS A 511 16.17 3.43 -4.42
N ASN A 512 17.23 4.20 -4.64
CA ASN A 512 17.94 4.94 -3.59
C ASN A 512 17.44 6.38 -3.41
N PHE A 513 16.45 6.81 -4.18
CA PHE A 513 15.93 8.17 -4.13
C PHE A 513 15.08 8.39 -2.88
N GLU A 514 15.42 9.38 -2.05
CA GLU A 514 14.84 9.52 -0.71
C GLU A 514 13.69 10.55 -0.63
N THR A 515 13.79 11.63 -1.40
CA THR A 515 12.83 12.74 -1.38
C THR A 515 12.88 13.54 -2.66
N PHE A 516 11.75 14.16 -3.02
CA PHE A 516 11.68 15.19 -4.06
C PHE A 516 10.91 16.41 -3.54
N ASN A 517 11.49 17.58 -3.72
CA ASN A 517 10.88 18.87 -3.35
C ASN A 517 10.37 19.53 -4.64
N PHE A 518 9.06 19.50 -4.85
CA PHE A 518 8.42 20.10 -6.01
C PHE A 518 8.38 21.64 -5.86
N PRO A 519 9.05 22.41 -6.73
CA PRO A 519 8.92 23.86 -6.73
C PRO A 519 7.50 24.28 -7.13
N LYS A 520 7.10 25.48 -6.71
CA LYS A 520 5.77 26.06 -6.97
C LYS A 520 5.28 25.89 -8.42
N THR A 521 6.18 26.09 -9.38
CA THR A 521 5.84 26.21 -10.80
C THR A 521 5.53 24.91 -11.51
N VAL A 522 5.70 23.75 -10.86
CA VAL A 522 5.40 22.46 -11.50
C VAL A 522 3.90 22.38 -11.75
N THR A 523 3.50 22.13 -12.99
CA THR A 523 2.09 21.98 -13.38
C THR A 523 1.77 20.55 -13.79
N ASN A 524 2.75 19.79 -14.29
CA ASN A 524 2.54 18.46 -14.85
C ASN A 524 3.58 17.43 -14.38
N ILE A 525 3.08 16.33 -13.79
CA ILE A 525 3.86 15.12 -13.49
C ILE A 525 3.33 14.02 -14.40
N GLU A 526 4.11 13.66 -15.41
CA GLU A 526 3.69 12.70 -16.43
C GLU A 526 3.84 11.25 -15.98
N ARG A 527 3.46 10.35 -16.90
CA ARG A 527 3.38 8.92 -16.69
C ARG A 527 4.66 8.33 -16.08
N ASN A 528 4.53 7.57 -15.01
CA ASN A 528 5.63 6.86 -14.36
C ASN A 528 6.84 7.73 -13.94
N ALA A 529 6.66 9.05 -13.80
CA ALA A 529 7.77 9.96 -13.54
C ALA A 529 8.67 9.53 -12.37
N PHE A 530 8.10 8.95 -11.30
CA PHE A 530 8.81 8.48 -10.10
C PHE A 530 8.53 7.00 -9.79
N THR A 531 8.04 6.21 -10.75
CA THR A 531 7.74 4.79 -10.48
C THR A 531 8.96 4.05 -9.94
N GLY A 532 8.80 3.19 -8.93
CA GLY A 532 9.88 2.35 -8.40
C GLY A 532 10.89 3.07 -7.48
N CYS A 533 10.61 4.32 -7.09
CA CYS A 533 11.36 5.05 -6.07
C CYS A 533 11.05 4.52 -4.65
N ALA A 534 11.38 3.25 -4.42
CA ALA A 534 10.94 2.49 -3.23
C ALA A 534 11.44 3.02 -1.88
N ASN A 535 12.52 3.82 -1.85
CA ASN A 535 13.00 4.48 -0.63
C ASN A 535 12.50 5.94 -0.48
N MET A 536 11.70 6.43 -1.42
CA MET A 536 11.15 7.79 -1.35
C MET A 536 10.00 7.84 -0.35
N LYS A 537 10.34 8.11 0.92
CA LYS A 537 9.39 8.11 2.04
C LYS A 537 8.50 9.35 2.07
N THR A 538 9.03 10.47 1.57
CA THR A 538 8.35 11.75 1.61
C THR A 538 8.48 12.48 0.28
N VAL A 539 7.41 13.16 -0.10
CA VAL A 539 7.39 14.16 -1.15
C VAL A 539 6.93 15.47 -0.53
N LYS A 540 7.57 16.58 -0.90
CA LYS A 540 7.16 17.92 -0.46
C LYS A 540 6.72 18.74 -1.65
N PHE A 541 5.53 19.31 -1.55
CA PHE A 541 5.04 20.30 -2.49
C PHE A 541 5.15 21.69 -1.84
N ASP A 542 5.48 22.70 -2.64
CA ASP A 542 5.24 24.08 -2.25
C ASP A 542 3.76 24.27 -1.88
N GLU A 543 3.46 25.07 -0.85
CA GLU A 543 2.09 25.31 -0.39
C GLU A 543 1.18 25.89 -1.48
N ASN A 544 1.77 26.59 -2.46
CA ASN A 544 1.08 27.22 -3.58
C ASN A 544 1.37 26.50 -4.92
N ALA A 545 1.76 25.22 -4.89
CA ALA A 545 2.13 24.47 -6.08
C ALA A 545 1.01 24.48 -7.15
N ASP A 546 1.42 24.66 -8.40
CA ASP A 546 0.54 24.79 -9.57
C ASP A 546 0.17 23.44 -10.23
N ILE A 547 0.44 22.32 -9.53
CA ILE A 547 0.21 20.97 -10.06
C ILE A 547 -1.28 20.71 -10.21
N GLU A 548 -1.72 20.44 -11.44
CA GLU A 548 -3.14 20.15 -11.71
C GLU A 548 -3.45 18.65 -11.77
N LYS A 549 -2.43 17.82 -12.01
CA LYS A 549 -2.62 16.40 -12.30
C LYS A 549 -1.48 15.55 -11.74
N ILE A 550 -1.85 14.44 -11.12
CA ILE A 550 -0.95 13.32 -10.81
C ILE A 550 -1.13 12.26 -11.91
N GLY A 551 -0.16 12.14 -12.80
CA GLY A 551 -0.25 11.30 -13.99
C GLY A 551 -0.27 9.79 -13.71
N GLU A 552 -0.66 9.02 -14.74
CA GLU A 552 -0.71 7.55 -14.68
C GLU A 552 0.59 6.94 -14.13
N GLY A 553 0.49 6.14 -13.06
CA GLY A 553 1.67 5.49 -12.47
C GLY A 553 2.72 6.43 -11.86
N ALA A 554 2.47 7.75 -11.78
CA ALA A 554 3.48 8.77 -11.46
C ALA A 554 4.30 8.46 -10.19
N PHE A 555 3.68 7.92 -9.15
CA PHE A 555 4.31 7.51 -7.90
C PHE A 555 4.17 6.00 -7.62
N ALA A 556 3.91 5.17 -8.63
CA ALA A 556 3.77 3.73 -8.43
C ALA A 556 5.02 3.11 -7.78
N ASP A 557 4.87 2.17 -6.86
CA ASP A 557 5.95 1.47 -6.15
C ASP A 557 6.93 2.41 -5.43
N CYS A 558 6.42 3.57 -4.97
CA CYS A 558 7.17 4.47 -4.09
C CYS A 558 7.07 4.06 -2.62
N GLY A 559 8.09 4.42 -1.84
CA GLY A 559 8.14 4.20 -0.39
C GLY A 559 7.31 5.16 0.47
N LEU A 560 6.36 5.89 -0.12
CA LEU A 560 5.61 6.96 0.54
C LEU A 560 4.81 6.42 1.72
N THR A 561 4.91 7.05 2.89
CA THR A 561 4.06 6.71 4.05
C THR A 561 2.83 7.60 4.17
N THR A 562 2.99 8.87 3.81
CA THR A 562 1.90 9.85 3.74
C THR A 562 2.14 10.80 2.59
N ILE A 563 1.05 11.30 1.99
CA ILE A 563 1.13 12.36 0.98
C ILE A 563 -0.06 13.31 1.12
N SER A 564 0.24 14.61 1.09
CA SER A 564 -0.76 15.68 1.02
C SER A 564 -0.63 16.36 -0.33
N LEU A 565 -1.66 16.25 -1.16
CA LEU A 565 -1.67 16.86 -2.48
C LEU A 565 -1.87 18.39 -2.35
N PRO A 566 -1.24 19.20 -3.21
CA PRO A 566 -1.43 20.65 -3.21
C PRO A 566 -2.84 21.03 -3.67
N GLU A 567 -3.27 22.27 -3.38
CA GLU A 567 -4.66 22.68 -3.58
C GLU A 567 -5.15 22.44 -5.01
N LYS A 568 -4.36 22.79 -6.02
CA LYS A 568 -4.77 22.85 -7.43
C LYS A 568 -4.91 21.50 -8.13
N VAL A 569 -4.63 20.37 -7.46
CA VAL A 569 -4.75 19.04 -8.08
C VAL A 569 -6.22 18.74 -8.39
N LYS A 570 -6.54 18.63 -9.67
CA LYS A 570 -7.87 18.30 -10.22
C LYS A 570 -8.01 16.80 -10.45
N GLU A 571 -6.94 16.12 -10.89
CA GLU A 571 -7.01 14.73 -11.36
C GLU A 571 -5.91 13.85 -10.73
N ILE A 572 -6.31 12.68 -10.24
CA ILE A 572 -5.44 11.55 -9.86
C ILE A 572 -5.73 10.40 -10.84
N GLU A 573 -4.77 10.10 -11.71
CA GLU A 573 -4.97 9.13 -12.78
C GLU A 573 -4.74 7.67 -12.34
N LYS A 574 -5.03 6.75 -13.27
CA LYS A 574 -4.89 5.30 -13.09
C LYS A 574 -3.53 4.93 -12.52
N GLU A 575 -3.53 4.05 -11.52
CA GLU A 575 -2.31 3.48 -10.92
C GLU A 575 -1.32 4.53 -10.35
N ALA A 576 -1.72 5.80 -10.18
CA ALA A 576 -0.85 6.89 -9.73
C ALA A 576 -0.02 6.56 -8.47
N PHE A 577 -0.58 5.77 -7.56
CA PHE A 577 0.07 5.29 -6.33
C PHE A 577 0.08 3.75 -6.24
N LEU A 578 -0.01 3.03 -7.37
CA LEU A 578 -0.01 1.57 -7.41
C LEU A 578 1.15 0.99 -6.57
N LYS A 579 0.88 0.01 -5.68
CA LYS A 579 1.90 -0.64 -4.83
C LYS A 579 2.70 0.29 -3.92
N CYS A 580 2.19 1.48 -3.58
CA CYS A 580 2.72 2.25 -2.46
C CYS A 580 2.37 1.54 -1.13
N LYS A 581 3.04 0.42 -0.85
CA LYS A 581 2.72 -0.49 0.27
C LYS A 581 2.93 0.15 1.64
N ALA A 582 3.76 1.19 1.72
CA ALA A 582 3.97 1.95 2.94
C ALA A 582 2.92 3.06 3.15
N LEU A 583 2.12 3.40 2.14
CA LEU A 583 1.21 4.54 2.19
C LEU A 583 0.05 4.23 3.12
N GLU A 584 -0.09 5.02 4.18
CA GLU A 584 -1.15 4.90 5.19
C GLU A 584 -2.24 5.96 4.99
N VAL A 585 -1.84 7.19 4.61
CA VAL A 585 -2.74 8.34 4.53
C VAL A 585 -2.47 9.16 3.28
N ILE A 586 -3.52 9.47 2.52
CA ILE A 586 -3.51 10.50 1.49
C ILE A 586 -4.51 11.62 1.82
N ASN A 587 -4.06 12.87 1.74
CA ASN A 587 -4.91 14.05 1.92
C ASN A 587 -5.12 14.76 0.58
N ILE A 588 -6.38 14.86 0.18
CA ILE A 588 -6.84 15.38 -1.11
C ILE A 588 -7.61 16.68 -0.86
N LYS A 589 -7.33 17.70 -1.67
CA LYS A 589 -7.86 19.06 -1.50
C LYS A 589 -9.18 19.28 -2.26
N LYS A 590 -9.81 20.43 -2.01
CA LYS A 590 -11.16 20.75 -2.47
C LYS A 590 -11.37 20.76 -3.99
N TYR A 591 -10.31 20.95 -4.78
CA TYR A 591 -10.40 21.09 -6.24
C TYR A 591 -10.28 19.78 -7.01
N THR A 592 -10.05 18.64 -6.34
CA THR A 592 -9.96 17.34 -7.01
C THR A 592 -11.34 16.88 -7.47
N THR A 593 -11.49 16.64 -8.78
CA THR A 593 -12.74 16.27 -9.45
C THR A 593 -12.69 14.90 -10.10
N ARG A 594 -11.51 14.28 -10.26
CA ARG A 594 -11.38 12.91 -10.76
C ARG A 594 -10.32 12.12 -10.00
N ILE A 595 -10.71 10.97 -9.47
CA ILE A 595 -9.84 9.96 -8.89
C ILE A 595 -10.14 8.65 -9.62
N ASP A 596 -9.15 8.09 -10.30
CA ASP A 596 -9.30 6.80 -10.96
C ASP A 596 -9.48 5.67 -9.93
N PRO A 597 -10.42 4.71 -10.13
CA PRO A 597 -10.64 3.61 -9.19
C PRO A 597 -9.40 2.71 -8.95
N GLU A 598 -8.44 2.69 -9.87
CA GLU A 598 -7.20 1.92 -9.75
C GLU A 598 -6.02 2.76 -9.19
N ALA A 599 -6.23 4.02 -8.81
CA ALA A 599 -5.16 4.92 -8.35
C ALA A 599 -4.35 4.36 -7.16
N PHE A 600 -4.98 3.59 -6.26
CA PHE A 600 -4.40 3.07 -5.01
C PHE A 600 -4.32 1.53 -4.96
N LYS A 601 -4.32 0.87 -6.11
CA LYS A 601 -4.25 -0.59 -6.21
C LYS A 601 -2.99 -1.12 -5.50
N TYR A 602 -3.14 -2.18 -4.68
CA TYR A 602 -2.07 -2.76 -3.83
C TYR A 602 -1.42 -1.81 -2.80
N CYS A 603 -2.12 -0.73 -2.39
CA CYS A 603 -1.73 0.06 -1.23
C CYS A 603 -2.21 -0.61 0.06
N ASP A 604 -1.59 -1.74 0.42
CA ASP A 604 -2.10 -2.65 1.47
C ASP A 604 -2.20 -2.01 2.86
N ASN A 605 -1.47 -0.94 3.13
CA ASN A 605 -1.50 -0.21 4.41
C ASN A 605 -2.32 1.09 4.35
N LEU A 606 -2.90 1.44 3.20
CA LEU A 606 -3.69 2.67 3.08
C LEU A 606 -4.92 2.53 3.96
N THR A 607 -4.98 3.31 5.03
CA THR A 607 -6.11 3.36 5.94
C THR A 607 -6.99 4.55 5.62
N ASP A 608 -6.47 5.69 5.19
CA ASP A 608 -7.29 6.91 5.11
C ASP A 608 -7.09 7.68 3.80
N ILE A 609 -8.18 7.84 3.06
CA ILE A 609 -8.30 8.73 1.90
C ILE A 609 -9.10 9.94 2.36
N ASN A 610 -8.41 10.97 2.83
CA ASN A 610 -9.04 12.15 3.37
C ASN A 610 -9.36 13.13 2.24
N ILE A 611 -10.60 13.62 2.25
CA ILE A 611 -11.09 14.63 1.31
C ILE A 611 -11.40 15.89 2.10
N ASP A 612 -10.92 17.03 1.62
CA ASP A 612 -11.25 18.35 2.17
C ASP A 612 -12.78 18.54 2.23
N LYS A 613 -13.30 19.08 3.34
CA LYS A 613 -14.75 19.24 3.55
C LYS A 613 -15.42 20.20 2.56
N GLU A 614 -14.62 21.06 1.91
CA GLU A 614 -15.05 21.96 0.83
C GLU A 614 -15.10 21.29 -0.55
N ASN A 615 -14.67 20.03 -0.69
CA ASN A 615 -14.79 19.31 -1.96
C ASN A 615 -16.27 19.04 -2.30
N THR A 616 -16.64 19.31 -3.56
CA THR A 616 -18.02 19.17 -4.06
C THR A 616 -18.27 17.90 -4.86
N VAL A 617 -17.23 17.15 -5.21
CA VAL A 617 -17.28 15.92 -6.05
C VAL A 617 -17.08 14.65 -5.23
N TYR A 618 -16.33 14.73 -4.14
CA TYR A 618 -16.04 13.62 -3.27
C TYR A 618 -16.33 13.99 -1.82
N SER A 619 -16.61 12.97 -1.01
CA SER A 619 -16.63 13.06 0.45
C SER A 619 -15.72 11.99 1.04
N SER A 620 -15.29 12.20 2.27
CA SER A 620 -14.61 11.18 3.06
C SER A 620 -15.09 11.16 4.48
N ILE A 621 -15.31 9.95 4.99
CA ILE A 621 -15.78 9.63 6.33
C ILE A 621 -14.99 8.41 6.79
N ASP A 622 -14.42 8.42 8.00
CA ASP A 622 -13.55 7.35 8.52
C ASP A 622 -12.64 6.81 7.40
N GLY A 623 -11.94 7.69 6.69
CA GLY A 623 -11.01 7.34 5.60
C GLY A 623 -11.60 6.74 4.31
N TYR A 624 -12.91 6.44 4.24
CA TYR A 624 -13.58 5.91 3.05
C TYR A 624 -13.77 7.01 2.00
N LEU A 625 -13.51 6.73 0.72
CA LEU A 625 -13.83 7.64 -0.37
C LEU A 625 -15.28 7.41 -0.83
N LEU A 626 -16.10 8.46 -0.78
CA LEU A 626 -17.54 8.41 -1.04
C LEU A 626 -17.98 9.45 -2.07
N SER A 627 -19.16 9.27 -2.63
CA SER A 627 -19.88 10.34 -3.37
C SER A 627 -20.21 11.52 -2.45
N PRO A 628 -20.52 12.72 -2.99
CA PRO A 628 -20.81 13.91 -2.18
C PRO A 628 -21.97 13.73 -1.20
N ASP A 629 -22.99 12.98 -1.62
CA ASP A 629 -24.17 12.62 -0.83
C ASP A 629 -23.94 11.45 0.13
N LYS A 630 -22.75 10.82 0.07
CA LYS A 630 -22.33 9.67 0.88
C LYS A 630 -23.20 8.42 0.65
N GLU A 631 -23.87 8.33 -0.50
CA GLU A 631 -24.72 7.20 -0.87
C GLU A 631 -23.98 6.13 -1.69
N THR A 632 -22.80 6.44 -2.24
CA THR A 632 -21.98 5.47 -2.99
C THR A 632 -20.60 5.36 -2.37
N LEU A 633 -20.18 4.14 -2.03
CA LEU A 633 -18.78 3.84 -1.75
C LEU A 633 -18.01 3.84 -3.07
N ILE A 634 -17.06 4.76 -3.21
CA ILE A 634 -16.23 4.88 -4.42
C ILE A 634 -14.99 4.00 -4.27
N LEU A 635 -14.24 4.16 -3.17
CA LEU A 635 -13.03 3.38 -2.93
C LEU A 635 -12.87 3.04 -1.44
N PHE A 636 -12.57 1.77 -1.18
CA PHE A 636 -12.23 1.25 0.14
C PHE A 636 -10.71 1.26 0.31
N PRO A 637 -10.19 1.91 1.37
CA PRO A 637 -8.76 1.89 1.69
C PRO A 637 -8.35 0.49 2.25
N PRO A 638 -7.51 -0.30 1.54
CA PRO A 638 -7.26 -1.72 1.89
C PRO A 638 -6.73 -1.98 3.30
N GLY A 639 -5.96 -1.05 3.85
CA GLY A 639 -5.43 -1.09 5.21
C GLY A 639 -6.50 -1.03 6.30
N LYS A 640 -7.75 -0.65 5.97
CA LYS A 640 -8.88 -0.70 6.91
C LYS A 640 -9.48 -2.08 7.10
N ALA A 641 -9.11 -3.07 6.28
CA ALA A 641 -9.60 -4.43 6.47
C ALA A 641 -9.18 -4.95 7.85
N ASN A 642 -10.16 -5.42 8.62
CA ASN A 642 -9.96 -5.88 9.99
C ASN A 642 -10.47 -7.32 10.13
N SER A 643 -9.69 -8.19 10.78
CA SER A 643 -10.04 -9.61 10.95
C SER A 643 -11.26 -9.86 11.85
N LYS A 644 -11.62 -8.93 12.74
CA LYS A 644 -12.84 -9.00 13.55
C LYS A 644 -14.07 -8.57 12.76
N PHE A 645 -14.06 -7.37 12.19
CA PHE A 645 -15.15 -6.88 11.35
C PHE A 645 -14.69 -5.70 10.47
N THR A 646 -15.07 -5.69 9.20
CA THR A 646 -14.91 -4.55 8.29
C THR A 646 -16.28 -3.93 8.03
N LEU A 647 -16.58 -2.81 8.69
CA LEU A 647 -17.87 -2.14 8.65
C LEU A 647 -17.88 -0.98 7.64
N LEU A 648 -18.82 -0.98 6.70
CA LEU A 648 -19.01 0.10 5.74
C LEU A 648 -20.00 1.16 6.27
N PRO A 649 -19.93 2.41 5.78
CA PRO A 649 -20.80 3.49 6.27
C PRO A 649 -22.29 3.20 6.05
N PRO A 650 -23.16 3.35 7.05
CA PRO A 650 -24.58 2.95 6.95
C PRO A 650 -25.42 3.85 6.02
N SER A 651 -24.86 4.97 5.56
CA SER A 651 -25.51 5.85 4.57
C SER A 651 -25.50 5.29 3.14
N ILE A 652 -24.56 4.39 2.82
CA ILE A 652 -24.38 3.96 1.43
C ILE A 652 -25.54 3.08 0.94
N LYS A 653 -25.94 3.30 -0.30
CA LYS A 653 -26.92 2.53 -1.07
C LYS A 653 -26.28 1.71 -2.18
N LYS A 654 -25.06 2.06 -2.60
CA LYS A 654 -24.33 1.39 -3.68
C LYS A 654 -22.86 1.17 -3.31
N ILE A 655 -22.35 0.00 -3.64
CA ILE A 655 -20.90 -0.26 -3.71
C ILE A 655 -20.49 -0.04 -5.15
N GLY A 656 -19.60 0.93 -5.37
CA GLY A 656 -19.17 1.35 -6.69
C GLY A 656 -18.33 0.33 -7.42
N ASP A 657 -17.98 0.68 -8.66
CA ASP A 657 -17.10 -0.13 -9.49
C ASP A 657 -15.69 -0.14 -8.90
N ASN A 658 -15.07 -1.31 -8.83
CA ASN A 658 -13.71 -1.54 -8.32
C ASN A 658 -13.45 -1.09 -6.88
N SER A 659 -14.49 -0.83 -6.06
CA SER A 659 -14.30 -0.22 -4.73
C SER A 659 -13.38 -0.99 -3.79
N PHE A 660 -13.32 -2.32 -3.86
CA PHE A 660 -12.38 -3.17 -3.12
C PHE A 660 -11.40 -3.91 -4.04
N LEU A 661 -11.23 -3.48 -5.29
CA LEU A 661 -10.39 -4.19 -6.26
C LEU A 661 -9.00 -4.48 -5.68
N ASN A 662 -8.59 -5.76 -5.69
CA ASN A 662 -7.31 -6.24 -5.13
C ASN A 662 -7.11 -6.00 -3.62
N CYS A 663 -8.18 -5.92 -2.83
CA CYS A 663 -8.04 -5.79 -1.37
C CYS A 663 -7.70 -7.15 -0.73
N GLU A 664 -6.46 -7.62 -0.88
CA GLU A 664 -6.02 -8.94 -0.38
C GLU A 664 -6.08 -9.08 1.14
N LYS A 665 -6.07 -7.98 1.92
CA LYS A 665 -6.26 -8.04 3.38
C LYS A 665 -7.71 -8.25 3.81
N LEU A 666 -8.67 -8.09 2.90
CA LEU A 666 -10.09 -8.23 3.24
C LEU A 666 -10.42 -9.70 3.50
N THR A 667 -10.76 -10.03 4.74
CA THR A 667 -11.19 -11.39 5.14
C THR A 667 -12.70 -11.46 5.38
N ASN A 668 -13.28 -10.35 5.82
CA ASN A 668 -14.70 -10.19 6.03
C ASN A 668 -15.15 -8.78 5.63
N VAL A 669 -16.41 -8.62 5.25
CA VAL A 669 -17.04 -7.30 5.02
C VAL A 669 -18.50 -7.30 5.44
N THR A 670 -18.94 -6.18 6.01
CA THR A 670 -20.31 -5.95 6.45
C THR A 670 -20.99 -4.96 5.53
N ILE A 671 -22.01 -5.43 4.82
CA ILE A 671 -22.80 -4.64 3.89
C ILE A 671 -23.99 -4.04 4.67
N PRO A 672 -24.10 -2.69 4.77
CA PRO A 672 -25.07 -2.04 5.64
C PRO A 672 -26.50 -2.07 5.08
N ASN A 673 -27.45 -1.65 5.91
CA ASN A 673 -28.87 -1.90 5.72
C ASN A 673 -29.46 -1.31 4.42
N LYS A 674 -28.93 -0.20 3.92
CA LYS A 674 -29.46 0.53 2.76
C LYS A 674 -28.92 0.10 1.40
N VAL A 675 -27.94 -0.82 1.33
CA VAL A 675 -27.30 -1.21 0.07
C VAL A 675 -28.24 -2.01 -0.83
N LYS A 676 -28.28 -1.64 -2.12
CA LYS A 676 -29.14 -2.25 -3.14
C LYS A 676 -28.40 -2.63 -4.43
N GLU A 677 -27.14 -2.22 -4.60
CA GLU A 677 -26.38 -2.43 -5.84
C GLU A 677 -24.88 -2.66 -5.56
N ILE A 678 -24.28 -3.59 -6.31
CA ILE A 678 -22.84 -3.91 -6.26
C ILE A 678 -22.25 -3.82 -7.68
N GLY A 679 -21.34 -2.88 -7.87
CA GLY A 679 -20.77 -2.52 -9.17
C GLY A 679 -19.81 -3.55 -9.78
N ARG A 680 -19.32 -3.22 -10.98
CA ARG A 680 -18.32 -3.97 -11.75
C ARG A 680 -17.07 -4.19 -10.89
N ARG A 681 -16.61 -5.45 -10.76
CA ARG A 681 -15.40 -5.80 -9.98
C ARG A 681 -15.32 -5.19 -8.58
N ALA A 682 -16.46 -4.90 -7.96
CA ALA A 682 -16.49 -4.30 -6.62
C ALA A 682 -15.63 -5.07 -5.61
N PHE A 683 -15.61 -6.40 -5.65
CA PHE A 683 -14.78 -7.29 -4.84
C PHE A 683 -13.80 -8.13 -5.69
N GLY A 684 -13.46 -7.63 -6.89
CA GLY A 684 -12.53 -8.34 -7.79
C GLY A 684 -11.16 -8.51 -7.13
N LEU A 685 -10.61 -9.72 -7.22
CA LEU A 685 -9.28 -10.10 -6.73
C LEU A 685 -9.11 -10.00 -5.19
N CYS A 686 -10.21 -9.99 -4.43
CA CYS A 686 -10.19 -10.08 -2.96
C CYS A 686 -9.99 -11.52 -2.48
N LYS A 687 -8.83 -12.12 -2.75
CA LYS A 687 -8.57 -13.57 -2.60
C LYS A 687 -8.79 -14.15 -1.19
N ASN A 688 -8.63 -13.35 -0.14
CA ASN A 688 -8.78 -13.79 1.24
C ASN A 688 -10.19 -13.55 1.82
N LEU A 689 -11.10 -12.96 1.05
CA LEU A 689 -12.46 -12.70 1.48
C LEU A 689 -13.18 -14.04 1.64
N ASN A 690 -13.62 -14.31 2.87
CA ASN A 690 -14.28 -15.56 3.22
C ASN A 690 -15.62 -15.37 3.93
N THR A 691 -15.94 -14.16 4.38
CA THR A 691 -17.22 -13.86 5.05
C THR A 691 -17.82 -12.57 4.53
N ILE A 692 -19.08 -12.59 4.10
CA ILE A 692 -19.85 -11.38 3.81
C ILE A 692 -21.09 -11.39 4.69
N THR A 693 -21.27 -10.33 5.47
CA THR A 693 -22.44 -10.16 6.34
C THR A 693 -23.35 -9.09 5.75
N PHE A 694 -24.56 -9.46 5.36
CA PHE A 694 -25.57 -8.51 4.88
C PHE A 694 -26.49 -8.12 6.04
N LEU A 695 -26.38 -6.86 6.46
CA LEU A 695 -27.33 -6.21 7.37
C LEU A 695 -28.49 -5.53 6.65
N CYS A 696 -28.57 -5.71 5.32
CA CYS A 696 -29.58 -5.16 4.41
C CYS A 696 -31.00 -5.34 4.91
N ASP A 697 -31.83 -4.30 4.72
CA ASP A 697 -33.27 -4.35 5.04
C ASP A 697 -34.01 -5.29 4.06
N ASP A 698 -33.51 -5.42 2.82
CA ASP A 698 -34.01 -6.30 1.76
C ASP A 698 -32.87 -7.15 1.15
N MET A 699 -33.20 -8.27 0.50
CA MET A 699 -32.21 -9.00 -0.32
C MET A 699 -31.76 -8.14 -1.51
N ILE A 700 -30.45 -8.03 -1.75
CA ILE A 700 -29.94 -7.35 -2.95
C ILE A 700 -30.29 -8.20 -4.18
N ASP A 701 -31.01 -7.61 -5.13
CA ASP A 701 -31.39 -8.25 -6.39
C ASP A 701 -30.13 -8.63 -7.20
N PRO A 702 -29.92 -9.91 -7.57
CA PRO A 702 -28.80 -10.34 -8.40
C PRO A 702 -28.67 -9.62 -9.75
N SER A 703 -29.76 -9.03 -10.29
CA SER A 703 -29.71 -8.20 -11.50
C SER A 703 -28.92 -6.89 -11.29
N LYS A 704 -28.75 -6.48 -10.03
CA LYS A 704 -27.98 -5.31 -9.58
C LYS A 704 -26.57 -5.68 -9.11
N ILE A 705 -26.13 -6.89 -9.42
CA ILE A 705 -24.76 -7.37 -9.20
C ILE A 705 -24.17 -7.71 -10.57
N ASN A 706 -22.98 -7.18 -10.90
CA ASN A 706 -22.37 -7.39 -12.20
C ASN A 706 -21.93 -8.85 -12.37
N GLN A 707 -22.36 -9.50 -13.45
CA GLN A 707 -22.06 -10.91 -13.78
C GLN A 707 -21.43 -11.07 -15.17
N ALA A 708 -21.05 -9.97 -15.84
CA ALA A 708 -20.47 -10.03 -17.18
C ALA A 708 -19.04 -10.63 -17.15
N GLN A 709 -18.71 -11.43 -18.17
CA GLN A 709 -17.37 -11.99 -18.37
C GLN A 709 -16.31 -10.88 -18.31
N ASN A 710 -15.17 -11.15 -17.65
CA ASN A 710 -14.12 -10.16 -17.35
C ASN A 710 -14.57 -8.94 -16.52
N ASN A 711 -15.76 -8.93 -15.92
CA ASN A 711 -16.29 -7.76 -15.22
C ASN A 711 -17.13 -8.12 -13.97
N MET A 712 -17.18 -9.39 -13.57
CA MET A 712 -18.00 -9.87 -12.45
C MET A 712 -17.64 -9.14 -11.15
N SER A 713 -18.64 -8.84 -10.32
CA SER A 713 -18.44 -8.18 -9.03
C SER A 713 -17.58 -9.02 -8.08
N PHE A 714 -17.71 -10.34 -8.15
CA PHE A 714 -16.93 -11.34 -7.41
C PHE A 714 -16.16 -12.19 -8.44
N ASP A 715 -14.87 -11.86 -8.63
CA ASP A 715 -13.98 -12.40 -9.67
C ASP A 715 -12.60 -12.63 -9.04
N ASP A 716 -12.03 -13.84 -9.11
CA ASP A 716 -10.69 -14.14 -8.59
C ASP A 716 -9.57 -13.85 -9.62
N GLY A 717 -9.95 -13.29 -10.78
CA GLY A 717 -9.08 -13.09 -11.93
C GLY A 717 -9.13 -14.24 -12.92
N SER A 718 -9.63 -15.40 -12.53
CA SER A 718 -10.03 -16.42 -13.49
C SER A 718 -11.50 -16.17 -13.84
N GLN A 719 -11.90 -16.37 -15.10
CA GLN A 719 -13.33 -16.32 -15.42
C GLN A 719 -14.13 -17.48 -14.77
N ALA A 720 -13.51 -18.31 -13.93
CA ALA A 720 -14.13 -19.43 -13.24
C ALA A 720 -14.63 -19.03 -11.83
N ASP A 721 -15.56 -19.81 -11.28
CA ASP A 721 -16.31 -19.53 -10.04
C ASP A 721 -15.49 -19.59 -8.71
N ASP A 722 -14.17 -19.41 -8.71
CA ASP A 722 -13.35 -19.80 -7.56
C ASP A 722 -13.59 -18.95 -6.29
N MET A 723 -13.92 -17.65 -6.43
CA MET A 723 -14.30 -16.81 -5.27
C MET A 723 -15.54 -17.32 -4.55
N PHE A 724 -16.52 -17.83 -5.29
CA PHE A 724 -17.77 -18.30 -4.69
C PHE A 724 -17.52 -19.49 -3.76
N LYS A 725 -16.45 -20.27 -3.96
CA LYS A 725 -16.17 -21.45 -3.12
C LYS A 725 -15.78 -21.10 -1.69
N ASN A 726 -15.14 -19.96 -1.49
CA ASN A 726 -14.48 -19.60 -0.23
C ASN A 726 -15.31 -18.69 0.68
N ILE A 727 -16.44 -18.16 0.19
CA ILE A 727 -17.23 -17.15 0.91
C ILE A 727 -18.47 -17.77 1.57
N THR A 728 -18.58 -17.57 2.89
CA THR A 728 -19.79 -17.74 3.68
C THR A 728 -20.58 -16.44 3.71
N ILE A 729 -21.89 -16.54 3.54
CA ILE A 729 -22.82 -15.41 3.59
C ILE A 729 -23.59 -15.45 4.91
N ASN A 730 -23.57 -14.39 5.70
CA ASN A 730 -24.40 -14.23 6.90
C ASN A 730 -25.51 -13.21 6.63
N VAL A 731 -26.76 -13.57 6.92
CA VAL A 731 -27.94 -12.72 6.73
C VAL A 731 -28.82 -12.69 7.99
N ARG A 732 -29.68 -11.68 8.11
CA ARG A 732 -30.71 -11.66 9.14
C ARG A 732 -31.70 -12.82 8.94
N LYS A 733 -32.17 -13.43 10.02
CA LYS A 733 -33.00 -14.64 10.01
C LYS A 733 -34.28 -14.48 9.17
N GLU A 734 -34.89 -13.30 9.19
CA GLU A 734 -36.09 -12.96 8.42
C GLU A 734 -35.87 -12.91 6.90
N LEU A 735 -34.63 -12.70 6.44
CA LEU A 735 -34.28 -12.71 5.02
C LEU A 735 -33.66 -14.04 4.56
N TYR A 736 -33.38 -14.96 5.50
CA TYR A 736 -32.67 -16.22 5.21
C TYR A 736 -33.28 -17.00 4.05
N ASP A 737 -34.60 -17.22 4.07
CA ASP A 737 -35.26 -18.03 3.05
C ASP A 737 -35.18 -17.37 1.65
N GLN A 738 -35.15 -16.04 1.58
CA GLN A 738 -35.00 -15.33 0.29
C GLN A 738 -33.61 -15.60 -0.30
N TYR A 739 -32.55 -15.44 0.51
CA TYR A 739 -31.17 -15.68 0.07
C TYR A 739 -30.91 -17.16 -0.22
N ALA A 740 -31.38 -18.08 0.65
CA ALA A 740 -31.17 -19.52 0.51
C ALA A 740 -31.82 -20.11 -0.74
N ASN A 741 -32.95 -19.54 -1.18
CA ASN A 741 -33.67 -20.03 -2.35
C ASN A 741 -33.24 -19.37 -3.66
N ASN A 742 -32.42 -18.31 -3.64
CA ASN A 742 -32.01 -17.59 -4.83
C ASN A 742 -30.81 -18.25 -5.55
N GLU A 743 -30.92 -18.48 -6.87
CA GLU A 743 -29.90 -19.17 -7.67
C GLU A 743 -28.53 -18.49 -7.72
N PHE A 744 -28.48 -17.16 -7.68
CA PHE A 744 -27.20 -16.45 -7.66
C PHE A 744 -26.48 -16.69 -6.33
N TYR A 745 -27.18 -16.55 -5.20
CA TYR A 745 -26.56 -16.71 -3.88
C TYR A 745 -26.19 -18.18 -3.58
N LYS A 746 -26.85 -19.17 -4.20
CA LYS A 746 -26.44 -20.59 -4.14
C LYS A 746 -25.08 -20.88 -4.78
N LYS A 747 -24.52 -19.95 -5.57
CA LYS A 747 -23.16 -20.07 -6.09
C LYS A 747 -22.15 -20.07 -4.93
N PHE A 748 -22.38 -19.30 -3.87
CA PHE A 748 -21.50 -19.23 -2.70
C PHE A 748 -21.48 -20.56 -1.91
N LYS A 749 -20.36 -21.29 -1.96
CA LYS A 749 -20.21 -22.64 -1.37
C LYS A 749 -19.76 -22.64 0.08
N GLY A 750 -19.32 -21.50 0.63
CA GLY A 750 -19.11 -21.36 2.08
C GLY A 750 -20.41 -21.41 2.89
N GLY A 751 -21.56 -21.48 2.22
CA GLY A 751 -22.88 -21.62 2.81
C GLY A 751 -23.53 -20.28 3.14
N ILE A 752 -24.85 -20.32 3.31
CA ILE A 752 -25.66 -19.18 3.76
C ILE A 752 -26.10 -19.48 5.19
N LYS A 753 -25.75 -18.60 6.12
CA LYS A 753 -26.07 -18.69 7.55
C LYS A 753 -27.00 -17.54 7.93
N LYS A 754 -27.83 -17.78 8.94
CA LYS A 754 -28.75 -16.79 9.52
C LYS A 754 -28.24 -16.28 10.86
N SER A 755 -28.73 -15.13 11.29
CA SER A 755 -28.63 -14.71 12.69
C SER A 755 -29.22 -15.79 13.62
N PHE A 756 -28.67 -15.87 14.83
CA PHE A 756 -28.94 -16.92 15.79
C PHE A 756 -29.14 -16.37 17.20
N PHE A 757 -29.86 -17.10 18.03
CA PHE A 757 -30.07 -16.74 19.43
C PHE A 757 -29.09 -17.48 20.32
N VAL A 758 -28.49 -16.76 21.27
CA VAL A 758 -27.81 -17.35 22.44
C VAL A 758 -28.51 -16.77 23.67
N ASN A 759 -29.15 -17.65 24.45
CA ASN A 759 -30.10 -17.26 25.49
C ASN A 759 -31.20 -16.36 24.88
N ASP A 760 -31.30 -15.11 25.35
CA ASP A 760 -32.34 -14.14 24.96
C ASP A 760 -31.84 -13.09 23.95
N GLU A 761 -30.57 -13.16 23.52
CA GLU A 761 -29.96 -12.23 22.58
C GLU A 761 -29.87 -12.83 21.17
N GLU A 762 -30.25 -12.06 20.16
CA GLU A 762 -30.00 -12.36 18.76
C GLU A 762 -28.66 -11.77 18.31
N TYR A 763 -27.82 -12.61 17.71
CA TYR A 763 -26.52 -12.25 17.17
C TYR A 763 -26.42 -12.59 15.69
N ILE A 764 -25.59 -11.84 14.98
CA ILE A 764 -25.11 -12.19 13.64
C ILE A 764 -23.60 -12.21 13.62
N ALA A 765 -23.02 -13.26 13.03
CA ALA A 765 -21.57 -13.37 12.87
C ALA A 765 -21.08 -12.33 11.86
N MET A 766 -20.08 -11.55 12.25
CA MET A 766 -19.40 -10.57 11.39
C MET A 766 -18.17 -11.19 10.72
N SER A 767 -17.57 -12.15 11.40
CA SER A 767 -16.40 -12.92 10.99
C SER A 767 -16.39 -14.25 11.76
N ASP A 768 -15.25 -14.93 11.76
CA ASP A 768 -14.99 -16.07 12.62
C ASP A 768 -14.68 -15.71 14.08
N LYS A 769 -14.54 -14.43 14.42
CA LYS A 769 -14.16 -13.98 15.78
C LYS A 769 -15.19 -13.08 16.43
N SER A 770 -15.98 -12.37 15.64
CA SER A 770 -16.82 -11.27 16.12
C SER A 770 -18.30 -11.48 15.78
N VAL A 771 -19.17 -11.08 16.70
CA VAL A 771 -20.62 -10.98 16.48
C VAL A 771 -21.13 -9.57 16.74
N ASN A 772 -22.21 -9.23 16.04
CA ASN A 772 -23.03 -8.06 16.30
C ASN A 772 -24.34 -8.47 16.99
N MET A 773 -24.64 -7.87 18.14
CA MET A 773 -25.90 -8.08 18.83
C MET A 773 -27.01 -7.30 18.13
N LEU A 774 -27.95 -8.00 17.51
CA LEU A 774 -29.06 -7.40 16.76
C LEU A 774 -30.26 -7.06 17.63
N LYS A 775 -30.52 -7.86 18.68
CA LYS A 775 -31.71 -7.71 19.52
C LYS A 775 -31.55 -8.41 20.87
N THR A 776 -32.28 -7.97 21.89
CA THR A 776 -32.48 -8.74 23.14
C THR A 776 -33.97 -8.93 23.46
N LYS A 777 -34.30 -10.04 24.12
CA LYS A 777 -35.61 -10.34 24.72
C LYS A 777 -35.56 -10.38 26.25
N ARG A 778 -34.43 -10.03 26.87
CA ARG A 778 -34.32 -10.03 28.33
C ARG A 778 -35.31 -9.08 28.96
N GLU A 779 -35.61 -9.39 30.21
CA GLU A 779 -36.44 -8.56 31.07
C GLU A 779 -35.69 -8.10 32.33
N ASP A 780 -34.36 -8.26 32.31
CA ASP A 780 -33.48 -7.89 33.41
C ASP A 780 -33.55 -6.39 33.69
N TYR A 781 -33.72 -5.98 34.96
CA TYR A 781 -33.67 -4.56 35.33
C TYR A 781 -32.34 -3.94 34.89
N THR A 782 -31.24 -4.60 35.23
CA THR A 782 -29.89 -4.24 34.76
C THR A 782 -29.42 -5.26 33.72
N PHE A 783 -29.57 -4.93 32.45
CA PHE A 783 -29.04 -5.73 31.35
C PHE A 783 -27.51 -5.65 31.35
N VAL A 784 -26.83 -6.79 31.41
CA VAL A 784 -25.36 -6.85 31.33
C VAL A 784 -24.96 -7.46 29.99
N LEU A 785 -24.33 -6.67 29.13
CA LEU A 785 -23.86 -7.15 27.84
C LEU A 785 -22.77 -8.21 28.05
N PRO A 786 -22.92 -9.44 27.51
CA PRO A 786 -21.86 -10.42 27.56
C PRO A 786 -20.68 -9.96 26.71
N THR A 787 -19.45 -10.16 27.19
CA THR A 787 -18.22 -9.83 26.44
C THR A 787 -17.88 -10.89 25.39
N GLU A 788 -18.33 -12.13 25.62
CA GLU A 788 -18.21 -13.26 24.70
C GLU A 788 -19.46 -14.14 24.76
N ILE A 789 -19.75 -14.84 23.66
CA ILE A 789 -20.81 -15.84 23.56
C ILE A 789 -20.28 -17.10 22.89
N GLU A 790 -20.90 -18.25 23.17
CA GLU A 790 -20.60 -19.52 22.53
C GLU A 790 -21.81 -19.99 21.71
N HIS A 791 -21.58 -20.33 20.45
CA HIS A 791 -22.60 -20.85 19.54
C HIS A 791 -21.98 -21.94 18.66
N GLU A 792 -22.63 -23.11 18.59
CA GLU A 792 -22.16 -24.27 17.81
C GLU A 792 -20.69 -24.67 18.11
N GLY A 793 -20.30 -24.62 19.38
CA GLY A 793 -18.93 -24.95 19.83
C GLY A 793 -17.88 -23.89 19.47
N LYS A 794 -18.30 -22.73 18.97
CA LYS A 794 -17.43 -21.62 18.61
C LYS A 794 -17.66 -20.42 19.51
N LYS A 795 -16.56 -19.85 20.01
CA LYS A 795 -16.57 -18.62 20.81
C LYS A 795 -16.47 -17.39 19.91
N TYR A 796 -17.29 -16.39 20.22
CA TYR A 796 -17.30 -15.10 19.56
C TYR A 796 -17.16 -13.98 20.58
N GLU A 797 -16.37 -12.97 20.25
CA GLU A 797 -16.39 -11.67 20.95
C GLU A 797 -17.62 -10.88 20.53
N VAL A 798 -18.30 -10.27 21.50
CA VAL A 798 -19.40 -9.33 21.23
C VAL A 798 -18.80 -7.93 21.07
N ASN A 799 -18.38 -7.59 19.84
CA ASN A 799 -17.73 -6.30 19.58
C ASN A 799 -18.70 -5.21 19.10
N LEU A 800 -19.92 -5.57 18.69
CA LEU A 800 -20.88 -4.61 18.15
C LEU A 800 -22.24 -4.73 18.84
N ILE A 801 -22.83 -3.58 19.13
CA ILE A 801 -24.24 -3.42 19.47
C ILE A 801 -24.91 -2.84 18.22
N GLY A 802 -25.82 -3.58 17.61
CA GLY A 802 -26.40 -3.23 16.32
C GLY A 802 -27.34 -2.04 16.38
N ASP A 803 -27.68 -1.53 15.20
CA ASP A 803 -28.73 -0.53 15.07
C ASP A 803 -30.03 -1.08 15.67
N TYR A 804 -30.73 -0.25 16.46
CA TYR A 804 -32.02 -0.60 17.07
C TYR A 804 -31.98 -1.82 18.02
N ALA A 805 -30.83 -2.17 18.59
CA ALA A 805 -30.67 -3.40 19.39
C ALA A 805 -31.64 -3.54 20.57
N PHE A 806 -32.08 -2.42 21.17
CA PHE A 806 -33.06 -2.39 22.26
C PHE A 806 -34.46 -1.95 21.81
N GLU A 807 -34.74 -1.88 20.50
CA GLU A 807 -36.07 -1.49 20.00
C GLU A 807 -37.15 -2.47 20.47
N GLY A 808 -38.18 -1.92 21.10
CA GLY A 808 -39.35 -2.66 21.55
C GLY A 808 -39.11 -3.59 22.74
N VAL A 809 -37.98 -3.45 23.46
CA VAL A 809 -37.74 -4.22 24.70
C VAL A 809 -38.73 -3.85 25.81
N ASN A 810 -38.89 -4.75 26.77
CA ASN A 810 -39.80 -4.58 27.90
C ASN A 810 -39.41 -3.35 28.76
N ASN A 811 -40.40 -2.65 29.34
CA ASN A 811 -40.18 -1.51 30.23
C ASN A 811 -39.49 -1.86 31.56
N LYS A 812 -39.27 -3.16 31.82
CA LYS A 812 -38.48 -3.68 32.93
C LYS A 812 -36.99 -3.36 32.82
N ILE A 813 -36.42 -3.30 31.61
CA ILE A 813 -35.01 -2.93 31.44
C ILE A 813 -34.84 -1.44 31.69
N LYS A 814 -34.11 -1.10 32.76
CA LYS A 814 -33.84 0.28 33.19
C LYS A 814 -32.38 0.66 33.06
N GLU A 815 -31.49 -0.29 33.25
CA GLU A 815 -30.05 -0.09 33.20
C GLU A 815 -29.40 -1.02 32.18
N VAL A 816 -28.38 -0.52 31.48
CA VAL A 816 -27.54 -1.33 30.58
C VAL A 816 -26.09 -1.16 30.97
N VAL A 817 -25.37 -2.28 31.17
CA VAL A 817 -23.94 -2.29 31.45
C VAL A 817 -23.19 -2.83 30.26
N VAL A 818 -22.37 -1.97 29.68
CA VAL A 818 -21.42 -2.29 28.63
C VAL A 818 -20.05 -2.42 29.28
N LYS A 819 -19.55 -3.66 29.35
CA LYS A 819 -18.27 -3.98 29.99
C LYS A 819 -17.09 -3.49 29.12
N LYS A 820 -16.42 -4.41 28.42
CA LYS A 820 -15.26 -4.15 27.54
C LYS A 820 -15.47 -4.78 26.16
N ASN A 821 -14.57 -4.49 25.22
CA ASN A 821 -14.52 -5.05 23.86
C ASN A 821 -15.57 -4.53 22.85
N VAL A 822 -16.47 -3.63 23.24
CA VAL A 822 -17.42 -3.02 22.29
C VAL A 822 -16.69 -1.95 21.49
N GLU A 823 -16.54 -2.21 20.19
CA GLU A 823 -15.82 -1.35 19.25
C GLU A 823 -16.80 -0.56 18.34
N TYR A 824 -18.10 -0.90 18.35
CA TYR A 824 -19.14 -0.21 17.60
C TYR A 824 -20.53 -0.28 18.26
N ILE A 825 -21.26 0.82 18.22
CA ILE A 825 -22.61 1.03 18.74
C ILE A 825 -23.42 1.70 17.62
N GLY A 826 -24.40 0.95 17.14
CA GLY A 826 -25.26 1.31 16.02
C GLY A 826 -26.24 2.43 16.34
N ALA A 827 -26.82 2.98 15.28
CA ALA A 827 -27.79 4.06 15.37
C ALA A 827 -28.99 3.64 16.23
N LYS A 828 -29.37 4.50 17.19
CA LYS A 828 -30.50 4.26 18.11
C LYS A 828 -30.41 2.94 18.89
N ALA A 829 -29.20 2.42 19.11
CA ALA A 829 -28.97 1.14 19.78
C ALA A 829 -29.76 1.00 21.09
N PHE A 830 -29.78 2.03 21.96
CA PHE A 830 -30.42 1.98 23.29
C PHE A 830 -31.80 2.67 23.35
N VAL A 831 -32.39 2.99 22.20
CA VAL A 831 -33.74 3.57 22.13
C VAL A 831 -34.76 2.45 22.07
N THR A 832 -35.72 2.44 23.01
CA THR A 832 -36.69 1.33 23.12
C THR A 832 -38.00 1.56 22.42
N ASN A 833 -38.30 2.80 21.99
CA ASN A 833 -39.51 3.08 21.22
C ASN A 833 -39.45 2.44 19.82
N LYS A 834 -40.57 1.85 19.39
CA LYS A 834 -40.72 1.26 18.05
C LYS A 834 -40.94 2.31 16.95
N ASP A 835 -41.44 3.50 17.31
CA ASP A 835 -41.48 4.61 16.38
C ASP A 835 -40.07 5.17 16.22
N LYS A 836 -39.48 4.91 15.05
CA LYS A 836 -38.12 5.33 14.71
C LYS A 836 -37.93 6.85 14.78
N ASN A 837 -38.99 7.66 14.76
CA ASN A 837 -38.90 9.12 14.88
C ASN A 837 -39.04 9.62 16.33
N ASN A 838 -39.32 8.73 17.29
CA ASN A 838 -39.53 9.07 18.69
C ASN A 838 -38.40 8.54 19.56
N LEU A 839 -37.54 9.43 20.06
CA LEU A 839 -36.37 9.09 20.89
C LEU A 839 -36.71 8.90 22.38
N GLN A 840 -37.82 8.23 22.69
CA GLN A 840 -38.11 7.81 24.06
C GLN A 840 -37.47 6.46 24.37
N SER A 841 -36.96 6.30 25.59
CA SER A 841 -36.41 5.04 26.05
C SER A 841 -36.85 4.72 27.47
N THR A 842 -37.11 3.44 27.72
CA THR A 842 -37.30 2.89 29.06
C THR A 842 -35.97 2.64 29.76
N VAL A 843 -34.86 2.58 29.00
CA VAL A 843 -33.50 2.54 29.53
C VAL A 843 -33.14 3.93 30.05
N GLU A 844 -33.03 4.02 31.37
CA GLU A 844 -32.75 5.25 32.11
C GLU A 844 -31.25 5.50 32.23
N SER A 845 -30.43 4.45 32.26
CA SER A 845 -28.97 4.58 32.42
C SER A 845 -28.18 3.55 31.64
N VAL A 846 -27.08 3.97 31.02
CA VAL A 846 -26.10 3.10 30.37
C VAL A 846 -24.74 3.33 31.02
N PHE A 847 -24.11 2.26 31.50
CA PHE A 847 -22.81 2.28 32.16
C PHE A 847 -21.76 1.72 31.20
N PHE A 848 -20.74 2.51 30.86
CA PHE A 848 -19.58 2.04 30.11
C PHE A 848 -18.40 1.86 31.07
N ILE A 849 -17.94 0.62 31.18
CA ILE A 849 -16.84 0.24 32.06
C ILE A 849 -15.48 0.44 31.37
N GLU A 850 -15.44 0.42 30.03
CA GLU A 850 -14.26 0.73 29.22
C GLU A 850 -13.70 2.12 29.55
N SER A 851 -12.38 2.21 29.74
CA SER A 851 -11.67 3.44 30.06
C SER A 851 -11.15 4.19 28.83
N GLU A 852 -11.03 3.50 27.69
CA GLU A 852 -10.44 4.03 26.45
C GLU A 852 -11.46 4.11 25.30
N PRO A 853 -12.43 5.04 25.34
CA PRO A 853 -13.36 5.20 24.25
C PRO A 853 -12.68 5.74 22.99
N THR A 854 -13.24 5.43 21.83
CA THR A 854 -12.82 6.03 20.56
C THR A 854 -13.99 6.73 19.86
N ALA A 855 -13.67 7.66 18.96
CA ALA A 855 -14.67 8.28 18.08
C ALA A 855 -15.29 7.27 17.09
N LYS A 856 -14.70 6.07 16.96
CA LYS A 856 -15.21 4.99 16.10
C LYS A 856 -16.25 4.10 16.80
N MET A 857 -16.41 4.24 18.12
CA MET A 857 -17.38 3.44 18.88
C MET A 857 -18.83 3.82 18.57
N LEU A 858 -19.14 5.09 18.31
CA LEU A 858 -20.51 5.49 17.98
C LEU A 858 -20.70 5.58 16.48
N SER A 859 -21.81 5.07 15.97
CA SER A 859 -22.20 5.19 14.56
C SER A 859 -22.18 6.65 14.08
N THR A 860 -22.68 7.57 14.91
CA THR A 860 -22.84 8.99 14.61
C THR A 860 -21.53 9.76 14.54
N THR A 861 -20.56 9.48 15.42
CA THR A 861 -19.22 10.12 15.35
C THR A 861 -18.31 9.44 14.34
N ARG A 862 -18.39 8.10 14.21
CA ARG A 862 -17.61 7.35 13.22
C ARG A 862 -17.99 7.75 11.80
N PHE A 863 -19.29 7.80 11.53
CA PHE A 863 -19.82 7.98 10.18
C PHE A 863 -20.40 9.38 9.91
N GLU A 864 -20.19 10.33 10.83
CA GLU A 864 -20.64 11.72 10.69
C GLU A 864 -22.14 11.82 10.32
N LEU A 865 -22.98 10.96 10.93
CA LEU A 865 -24.38 10.82 10.54
C LEU A 865 -25.21 12.07 10.84
N ASP A 866 -24.76 12.91 11.77
CA ASP A 866 -25.40 14.18 12.10
C ASP A 866 -25.43 15.15 10.92
N GLU A 867 -24.51 15.02 9.95
CA GLU A 867 -24.50 15.85 8.73
C GLU A 867 -25.69 15.54 7.80
N THR A 868 -26.42 14.45 8.04
CA THR A 868 -27.65 14.12 7.30
C THR A 868 -28.88 14.91 7.78
N GLY A 869 -28.77 15.64 8.90
CA GLY A 869 -29.88 16.34 9.54
C GLY A 869 -30.91 15.42 10.21
N THR A 870 -30.70 14.10 10.18
CA THR A 870 -31.55 13.12 10.87
C THR A 870 -30.90 12.73 12.21
N ASN A 871 -31.70 12.69 13.28
CA ASN A 871 -31.19 12.30 14.59
C ASN A 871 -31.02 10.77 14.67
N TYR A 872 -29.75 10.32 14.65
CA TYR A 872 -29.34 8.92 14.77
C TYR A 872 -28.72 8.58 16.13
N ASN A 873 -28.90 9.44 17.15
CA ASN A 873 -28.31 9.25 18.47
C ASN A 873 -28.55 7.84 19.02
N GLU A 874 -27.48 7.25 19.52
CA GLU A 874 -27.44 5.93 20.14
C GLU A 874 -28.29 5.89 21.42
N PHE A 875 -28.46 7.05 22.07
CA PHE A 875 -29.15 7.26 23.34
C PHE A 875 -30.35 8.20 23.18
N ALA A 876 -31.42 7.92 23.92
CA ALA A 876 -32.54 8.85 24.09
C ALA A 876 -32.12 10.04 24.98
N PRO A 877 -32.72 11.24 24.83
CA PRO A 877 -32.45 12.39 25.72
C PRO A 877 -32.74 12.13 27.21
N THR A 878 -33.53 11.10 27.51
CA THR A 878 -33.86 10.67 28.87
C THR A 878 -32.83 9.71 29.48
N THR A 879 -31.87 9.23 28.69
CA THR A 879 -30.91 8.20 29.10
C THR A 879 -29.61 8.84 29.60
N LYS A 880 -29.23 8.56 30.86
CA LYS A 880 -27.94 8.98 31.41
C LYS A 880 -26.83 8.00 31.03
N VAL A 881 -25.65 8.54 30.70
CA VAL A 881 -24.48 7.73 30.36
C VAL A 881 -23.47 7.89 31.49
N TYR A 882 -23.13 6.78 32.14
CA TYR A 882 -22.17 6.75 33.24
C TYR A 882 -20.87 6.09 32.83
N VAL A 883 -19.76 6.75 33.13
CA VAL A 883 -18.40 6.30 32.80
C VAL A 883 -17.48 6.43 34.02
N LYS A 884 -16.31 5.81 33.97
CA LYS A 884 -15.26 6.02 34.97
C LYS A 884 -14.88 7.50 35.06
N LYS A 885 -14.53 7.96 36.27
CA LYS A 885 -14.14 9.36 36.51
C LYS A 885 -12.91 9.72 35.70
N SER A 886 -11.93 8.83 35.64
CA SER A 886 -10.70 9.01 34.87
C SER A 886 -10.97 9.10 33.36
N ALA A 887 -11.98 8.39 32.87
CA ALA A 887 -12.33 8.30 31.45
C ALA A 887 -13.26 9.42 30.97
N LEU A 888 -13.98 10.10 31.86
CA LEU A 888 -14.96 11.14 31.49
C LEU A 888 -14.41 12.18 30.48
N PRO A 889 -13.21 12.75 30.67
CA PRO A 889 -12.66 13.72 29.71
C PRO A 889 -12.48 13.11 28.32
N ILE A 890 -12.03 11.85 28.24
CA ILE A 890 -11.79 11.13 26.97
C ILE A 890 -13.12 10.82 26.28
N TYR A 891 -14.13 10.35 27.01
CA TYR A 891 -15.48 10.16 26.46
C TYR A 891 -16.04 11.47 25.91
N ARG A 892 -15.98 12.56 26.68
CA ARG A 892 -16.48 13.87 26.24
C ARG A 892 -15.71 14.43 25.05
N GLU A 893 -14.42 14.12 24.89
CA GLU A 893 -13.64 14.50 23.72
C GLU A 893 -14.01 13.65 22.50
N LYS A 894 -13.92 12.32 22.62
CA LYS A 894 -14.07 11.39 21.49
C LYS A 894 -15.51 11.26 21.00
N TRP A 895 -16.50 11.45 21.87
CA TRP A 895 -17.92 11.40 21.52
C TRP A 895 -18.54 12.77 21.31
N ASN A 896 -17.73 13.85 21.31
CA ASN A 896 -18.21 15.19 20.99
C ASN A 896 -18.66 15.27 19.53
N LYS A 897 -19.95 15.54 19.29
CA LYS A 897 -20.50 15.62 17.94
C LYS A 897 -20.36 17.02 17.38
N LYS A 898 -19.67 17.14 16.25
CA LYS A 898 -19.51 18.37 15.49
C LYS A 898 -19.92 18.12 14.04
N VAL A 899 -20.48 19.15 13.42
CA VAL A 899 -20.87 19.15 12.01
C VAL A 899 -20.08 20.24 11.30
N TYR A 900 -19.54 19.93 10.12
CA TYR A 900 -18.88 20.94 9.31
C TYR A 900 -19.93 21.81 8.59
N ASP A 901 -19.91 23.11 8.85
CA ASP A 901 -20.81 24.06 8.22
C ASP A 901 -20.10 24.77 7.07
N ARG A 902 -20.50 24.41 5.83
CA ARG A 902 -19.96 24.96 4.59
C ARG A 902 -20.32 26.44 4.37
N ALA A 903 -21.34 26.98 5.04
CA ALA A 903 -21.68 28.40 4.91
C ALA A 903 -20.71 29.30 5.69
N ILE A 904 -20.13 28.78 6.78
CA ILE A 904 -19.17 29.51 7.62
C ILE A 904 -17.75 28.93 7.58
N HIS A 905 -17.53 27.88 6.77
CA HIS A 905 -16.27 27.15 6.57
C HIS A 905 -15.63 26.64 7.87
N LYS A 906 -16.44 26.23 8.85
CA LYS A 906 -16.00 25.85 10.20
C LYS A 906 -16.85 24.72 10.79
N PHE A 907 -16.26 23.93 11.67
CA PHE A 907 -17.01 23.02 12.52
C PHE A 907 -17.82 23.80 13.55
N LYS A 908 -19.11 23.47 13.65
CA LYS A 908 -19.99 23.89 14.76
C LYS A 908 -20.41 22.68 15.58
N GLU A 909 -20.91 22.93 16.78
CA GLU A 909 -21.50 21.88 17.59
C GLU A 909 -22.76 21.31 16.91
N SER A 910 -22.93 19.99 16.97
CA SER A 910 -24.12 19.33 16.44
C SER A 910 -25.34 19.64 17.31
N GLU A 911 -26.51 19.85 16.69
CA GLU A 911 -27.79 19.98 17.40
C GLU A 911 -28.20 18.68 18.10
N PHE A 912 -27.61 17.54 17.70
CA PHE A 912 -27.84 16.23 18.30
C PHE A 912 -26.76 15.85 19.32
N ASN A 913 -25.89 16.78 19.72
CA ASN A 913 -24.82 16.48 20.66
C ASN A 913 -25.39 16.06 22.03
N PHE A 914 -24.86 14.98 22.59
CA PHE A 914 -25.37 14.38 23.83
C PHE A 914 -24.36 14.38 24.97
N ILE A 915 -23.17 14.95 24.80
CA ILE A 915 -22.08 14.88 25.80
C ILE A 915 -22.46 15.38 27.20
N SER A 916 -23.51 16.21 27.33
CA SER A 916 -24.08 16.66 28.61
C SER A 916 -24.81 15.55 29.38
N GLN A 917 -25.15 14.44 28.71
CA GLN A 917 -25.75 13.24 29.30
C GLN A 917 -24.68 12.32 29.94
N ILE A 918 -23.39 12.56 29.66
CA ILE A 918 -22.25 11.78 30.17
C ILE A 918 -21.77 12.35 31.51
N ASP A 919 -21.77 11.51 32.54
CA ASP A 919 -21.32 11.82 33.90
C ASP A 919 -20.56 10.62 34.50
N TYR A 920 -19.82 10.82 35.59
CA TYR A 920 -19.25 9.73 36.39
C TYR A 920 -19.92 9.58 37.75
N LYS A 921 -20.71 10.59 38.18
CA LYS A 921 -21.39 10.60 39.47
C LYS A 921 -22.72 9.87 39.37
N ILE A 922 -22.81 8.70 39.97
CA ILE A 922 -24.05 7.91 40.01
C ILE A 922 -24.86 8.34 41.25
N PRO A 923 -25.95 9.10 41.09
CA PRO A 923 -26.67 9.67 42.23
C PRO A 923 -27.48 8.60 42.96
N VAL A 924 -27.44 8.62 44.31
CA VAL A 924 -28.22 7.71 45.15
C VAL A 924 -28.98 8.48 46.23
N LYS A 925 -30.30 8.62 46.04
CA LYS A 925 -31.15 9.37 46.97
C LYS A 925 -31.44 8.57 48.24
N LYS A 926 -31.16 9.16 49.41
CA LYS A 926 -31.42 8.54 50.74
C LYS A 926 -30.82 7.13 50.84
N PHE A 927 -29.53 7.02 50.46
CA PHE A 927 -28.84 5.76 50.28
C PHE A 927 -28.62 4.98 51.59
N ILE A 928 -28.00 5.62 52.59
CA ILE A 928 -27.85 5.10 53.97
C ILE A 928 -28.47 6.12 54.92
N THR A 929 -29.47 5.71 55.71
CA THR A 929 -30.26 6.61 56.57
C THR A 929 -30.02 6.47 58.06
N ASN A 930 -29.35 5.41 58.52
CA ASN A 930 -29.12 5.09 59.94
C ASN A 930 -27.80 4.32 60.12
N LYS A 931 -26.66 4.99 59.91
CA LYS A 931 -25.26 4.55 60.01
C LYS A 931 -24.80 3.43 59.06
N TYR A 932 -25.63 2.40 58.85
CA TYR A 932 -25.31 1.21 58.09
C TYR A 932 -26.27 0.97 56.93
N GLY A 933 -25.75 0.42 55.83
CA GLY A 933 -26.53 -0.02 54.67
C GLY A 933 -25.85 -1.21 53.99
N THR A 934 -26.44 -1.73 52.93
CA THR A 934 -25.82 -2.79 52.13
C THR A 934 -25.79 -2.42 50.66
N PHE A 935 -24.92 -3.08 49.90
CA PHE A 935 -24.72 -2.78 48.48
C PHE A 935 -24.13 -3.97 47.72
N ALA A 936 -24.41 -4.03 46.42
CA ALA A 936 -23.76 -4.90 45.43
C ALA A 936 -24.01 -4.33 44.02
N ARG A 937 -23.06 -4.51 43.10
CA ARG A 937 -23.21 -4.18 41.66
C ARG A 937 -22.47 -5.21 40.81
N GLU A 938 -22.86 -5.33 39.54
CA GLU A 938 -22.26 -6.18 38.49
C GLU A 938 -20.94 -5.62 37.90
N PHE A 939 -20.51 -4.45 38.38
CA PHE A 939 -19.24 -3.79 38.10
C PHE A 939 -18.65 -3.22 39.39
N ASP A 940 -17.34 -2.95 39.38
CA ASP A 940 -16.62 -2.38 40.52
C ASP A 940 -17.11 -0.95 40.83
N THR A 941 -17.18 -0.58 42.09
CA THR A 941 -17.69 0.74 42.52
C THR A 941 -16.79 1.36 43.58
N ASP A 942 -16.80 2.69 43.65
CA ASP A 942 -16.03 3.45 44.64
C ASP A 942 -16.92 4.47 45.36
N PHE A 943 -16.98 4.35 46.68
CA PHE A 943 -17.72 5.26 47.57
C PHE A 943 -16.83 6.38 48.14
N SER A 944 -15.51 6.25 48.05
CA SER A 944 -14.56 7.23 48.59
C SER A 944 -14.53 8.54 47.79
N ALA A 945 -14.98 8.49 46.53
CA ALA A 945 -15.02 9.65 45.64
C ALA A 945 -15.84 10.83 46.20
N TYR A 946 -16.95 10.57 46.89
CA TYR A 946 -17.78 11.63 47.49
C TYR A 946 -17.01 12.39 48.56
N LYS A 947 -16.34 11.68 49.49
CA LYS A 947 -15.53 12.29 50.53
C LYS A 947 -14.37 13.09 49.93
N ALA A 948 -13.70 12.51 48.93
CA ALA A 948 -12.56 13.14 48.27
C ALA A 948 -12.91 14.47 47.59
N GLU A 949 -14.09 14.57 46.97
CA GLU A 949 -14.50 15.76 46.22
C GLU A 949 -15.23 16.81 47.06
N ASN A 950 -16.12 16.37 47.97
CA ASN A 950 -16.98 17.27 48.73
C ASN A 950 -16.43 17.55 50.14
N ASN A 951 -15.31 16.92 50.53
CA ASN A 951 -14.77 16.89 51.89
C ASN A 951 -15.81 16.54 52.96
N ASN A 952 -16.84 15.78 52.59
CA ASN A 952 -18.03 15.54 53.37
C ASN A 952 -18.39 14.03 53.32
N THR A 953 -18.70 13.40 54.45
CA THR A 953 -19.21 12.02 54.58
C THR A 953 -18.32 10.93 53.97
N ASP A 954 -17.77 10.06 54.82
CA ASP A 954 -16.95 8.93 54.39
C ASP A 954 -17.67 7.59 54.59
N VAL A 955 -17.50 6.66 53.65
CA VAL A 955 -18.20 5.37 53.63
C VAL A 955 -17.21 4.24 53.37
N ALA A 956 -17.19 3.26 54.27
CA ALA A 956 -16.37 2.06 54.15
C ALA A 956 -17.23 0.81 53.92
N ALA A 957 -16.68 -0.15 53.19
CA ALA A 957 -17.29 -1.42 52.85
C ALA A 957 -16.65 -2.56 53.63
N PHE A 958 -17.50 -3.41 54.19
CA PHE A 958 -17.11 -4.51 55.06
C PHE A 958 -17.70 -5.83 54.55
N VAL A 959 -16.92 -6.88 54.73
CA VAL A 959 -17.27 -8.28 54.41
C VAL A 959 -16.93 -9.17 55.59
N SER A 960 -17.43 -10.41 55.57
CA SER A 960 -17.09 -11.41 56.58
C SER A 960 -17.07 -12.78 55.93
N LYS A 961 -16.13 -13.64 56.35
CA LYS A 961 -16.07 -15.01 55.87
C LYS A 961 -16.82 -15.93 56.82
N ARG A 962 -17.29 -17.07 56.31
CA ARG A 962 -17.90 -18.11 57.16
C ARG A 962 -16.99 -18.55 58.32
N THR A 963 -15.67 -18.57 58.12
CA THR A 963 -14.67 -18.90 59.15
C THR A 963 -14.53 -17.84 60.25
N ASP A 964 -15.00 -16.62 60.00
CA ASP A 964 -14.89 -15.49 60.92
C ASP A 964 -16.11 -15.39 61.86
N ILE A 965 -17.04 -16.35 61.76
CA ILE A 965 -18.17 -16.50 62.66
C ILE A 965 -17.72 -17.30 63.88
N LYS A 966 -17.69 -16.66 65.05
CA LYS A 966 -17.26 -17.28 66.31
C LYS A 966 -18.42 -17.43 67.29
N ILE A 967 -18.41 -18.52 68.06
CA ILE A 967 -19.38 -18.80 69.11
C ILE A 967 -18.89 -18.14 70.41
N GLY A 968 -19.69 -17.26 71.01
CA GLY A 968 -19.40 -16.67 72.32
C GLY A 968 -19.71 -17.60 73.50
N ASN A 969 -19.10 -17.33 74.67
CA ASN A 969 -19.34 -18.06 75.91
C ASN A 969 -20.81 -17.88 76.36
N GLY A 970 -21.54 -18.98 76.51
CA GLY A 970 -22.93 -18.95 76.97
C GLY A 970 -23.08 -19.65 78.31
N ASP A 971 -23.30 -18.91 79.39
CA ASP A 971 -23.49 -19.52 80.72
C ASP A 971 -24.91 -20.09 80.95
N TYR A 972 -25.93 -19.65 80.20
CA TYR A 972 -27.32 -20.15 80.38
C TYR A 972 -28.17 -20.10 79.09
N GLY A 973 -27.81 -20.90 78.09
CA GLY A 973 -28.80 -21.46 77.15
C GLY A 973 -29.02 -20.80 75.77
N ILE A 974 -28.34 -19.72 75.38
CA ILE A 974 -28.26 -19.29 73.96
C ILE A 974 -26.89 -18.63 73.71
N SER A 975 -25.98 -19.31 73.01
CA SER A 975 -24.70 -18.72 72.59
C SER A 975 -24.93 -17.61 71.56
N THR A 976 -24.31 -16.45 71.75
CA THR A 976 -24.27 -15.38 70.74
C THR A 976 -23.20 -15.72 69.70
N TYR A 977 -23.58 -15.72 68.43
CA TYR A 977 -22.66 -15.88 67.31
C TYR A 977 -22.18 -14.50 66.87
N HIS A 978 -20.87 -14.29 66.96
CA HIS A 978 -20.21 -13.05 66.55
C HIS A 978 -19.74 -13.20 65.11
N VAL A 979 -20.34 -12.41 64.21
CA VAL A 979 -19.93 -12.25 62.82
C VAL A 979 -18.95 -11.10 62.76
N SER A 980 -17.65 -11.40 62.68
CA SER A 980 -16.61 -10.39 62.55
C SER A 980 -16.62 -9.80 61.14
N MET A 981 -17.07 -8.55 61.04
CA MET A 981 -17.03 -7.73 59.84
C MET A 981 -15.66 -7.04 59.76
N THR A 982 -15.01 -7.22 58.62
CA THR A 982 -13.67 -6.70 58.34
C THR A 982 -13.72 -5.86 57.07
N SER A 983 -12.87 -4.84 56.98
CA SER A 983 -12.84 -3.98 55.80
C SER A 983 -12.49 -4.79 54.54
N VAL A 984 -13.13 -4.44 53.42
CA VAL A 984 -13.02 -5.18 52.15
C VAL A 984 -11.59 -5.18 51.60
N ASP A 985 -10.84 -4.11 51.84
CA ASP A 985 -9.48 -3.90 51.36
C ASP A 985 -8.42 -4.79 52.03
N VAL A 986 -8.71 -5.31 53.23
CA VAL A 986 -7.87 -6.31 53.91
C VAL A 986 -8.38 -7.73 53.73
N ASN A 987 -9.52 -7.92 53.03
CA ASN A 987 -10.17 -9.21 52.83
C ASN A 987 -10.59 -9.50 51.39
N GLY A 988 -9.61 -9.44 50.48
CA GLY A 988 -9.75 -9.90 49.10
C GLY A 988 -10.23 -8.83 48.12
N GLY A 989 -10.55 -7.62 48.58
CA GLY A 989 -10.71 -6.42 47.74
C GLY A 989 -9.39 -5.69 47.47
N VAL A 990 -9.51 -4.44 47.02
CA VAL A 990 -8.35 -3.60 46.69
C VAL A 990 -7.63 -3.14 47.96
N ARG A 991 -6.38 -3.57 48.16
CA ARG A 991 -5.56 -3.19 49.31
C ARG A 991 -5.46 -1.67 49.52
N GLY A 992 -5.80 -1.20 50.72
CA GLY A 992 -5.75 0.22 51.12
C GLY A 992 -6.94 1.07 50.65
N HIS A 993 -7.97 0.47 50.04
CA HIS A 993 -9.15 1.17 49.53
C HIS A 993 -10.44 0.64 50.16
N TYR A 994 -10.67 0.99 51.43
CA TYR A 994 -11.81 0.51 52.22
C TYR A 994 -13.19 0.87 51.65
N GLY A 995 -13.29 1.91 50.81
CA GLY A 995 -14.54 2.33 50.15
C GLY A 995 -14.79 1.68 48.78
N TYR A 996 -13.88 0.82 48.31
CA TYR A 996 -13.94 0.21 46.97
C TYR A 996 -14.57 -1.17 47.01
N VAL A 997 -15.65 -1.38 46.25
CA VAL A 997 -16.40 -2.63 46.22
C VAL A 997 -16.22 -3.30 44.86
N PRO A 998 -15.54 -4.47 44.79
CA PRO A 998 -15.41 -5.21 43.54
C PRO A 998 -16.74 -5.67 42.96
N ALA A 999 -16.79 -5.90 41.65
CA ALA A 999 -17.96 -6.46 40.97
C ALA A 999 -18.48 -7.73 41.66
N GLU A 1000 -19.80 -7.88 41.60
CA GLU A 1000 -20.59 -9.01 42.11
C GLU A 1000 -20.40 -9.29 43.62
N THR A 1001 -19.82 -8.34 44.35
CA THR A 1001 -19.55 -8.47 45.78
C THR A 1001 -20.64 -7.83 46.62
N GLY A 1002 -21.30 -8.63 47.46
CA GLY A 1002 -22.18 -8.13 48.52
C GLY A 1002 -21.36 -7.56 49.68
N VAL A 1003 -21.70 -6.35 50.14
CA VAL A 1003 -21.01 -5.68 51.26
C VAL A 1003 -21.99 -5.06 52.25
N LEU A 1004 -21.50 -4.91 53.50
CA LEU A 1004 -22.05 -4.00 54.49
C LEU A 1004 -21.33 -2.65 54.36
N LEU A 1005 -22.08 -1.58 54.11
CA LEU A 1005 -21.56 -0.22 54.11
C LEU A 1005 -21.77 0.44 55.48
N LYS A 1006 -20.74 1.13 55.98
CA LYS A 1006 -20.74 1.92 57.22
C LYS A 1006 -20.37 3.36 56.88
N VAL A 1007 -21.22 4.31 57.27
CA VAL A 1007 -20.87 5.74 57.26
C VAL A 1007 -19.95 5.99 58.45
N LEU A 1008 -18.70 6.40 58.22
CA LEU A 1008 -17.69 6.47 59.27
C LEU A 1008 -17.89 7.68 60.17
N ASP A 1009 -18.14 8.84 59.59
CA ASP A 1009 -18.11 10.16 60.25
C ASP A 1009 -19.49 10.72 60.63
N LYS A 1010 -20.59 10.14 60.13
CA LYS A 1010 -21.97 10.62 60.35
C LYS A 1010 -22.99 9.49 60.54
N GLU A 1011 -24.24 9.85 60.81
CA GLU A 1011 -25.39 8.94 60.95
C GLU A 1011 -26.11 8.61 59.63
N ALA A 1012 -25.88 9.36 58.56
CA ALA A 1012 -26.52 9.11 57.27
C ALA A 1012 -25.71 9.74 56.13
N THR A 1013 -25.90 9.22 54.92
CA THR A 1013 -25.42 9.87 53.70
C THR A 1013 -26.30 11.08 53.36
N PRO A 1014 -25.74 12.18 52.86
CA PRO A 1014 -26.51 13.36 52.44
C PRO A 1014 -27.38 13.09 51.20
N ALA A 1015 -28.29 14.01 50.87
CA ALA A 1015 -29.27 13.82 49.81
C ALA A 1015 -28.67 13.81 48.39
N ASP A 1016 -27.53 14.48 48.21
CA ASP A 1016 -26.71 14.60 47.01
C ASP A 1016 -25.60 13.53 46.92
N PHE A 1017 -25.60 12.54 47.81
CA PHE A 1017 -24.59 11.48 47.81
C PHE A 1017 -24.56 10.72 46.48
N PHE A 1018 -23.36 10.42 46.01
CA PHE A 1018 -23.10 9.65 44.80
C PHE A 1018 -22.00 8.62 45.04
N TYR A 1019 -21.97 7.59 44.23
CA TYR A 1019 -20.83 6.69 44.08
C TYR A 1019 -20.37 6.71 42.63
N THR A 1020 -19.20 6.14 42.34
CA THR A 1020 -18.65 6.10 40.97
C THR A 1020 -18.38 4.66 40.53
N ILE A 1021 -18.20 4.45 39.22
CA ILE A 1021 -17.59 3.23 38.71
C ILE A 1021 -16.14 3.17 39.23
N GLY A 1022 -15.71 2.00 39.67
CA GLY A 1022 -14.38 1.76 40.21
C GLY A 1022 -13.30 1.80 39.13
N GLU A 1023 -12.13 2.31 39.49
CA GLU A 1023 -11.01 2.56 38.56
C GLU A 1023 -9.95 1.43 38.52
N LYS A 1024 -10.13 0.34 39.28
CA LYS A 1024 -9.13 -0.72 39.52
C LYS A 1024 -9.57 -2.11 39.07
N ASP A 1025 -10.42 -2.17 38.06
CA ASP A 1025 -11.10 -3.36 37.53
C ASP A 1025 -10.26 -4.15 36.49
N ASP A 1026 -8.98 -3.82 36.34
CA ASP A 1026 -8.00 -4.54 35.53
C ASP A 1026 -7.59 -5.89 36.15
N VAL A 1027 -7.81 -6.04 37.46
CA VAL A 1027 -7.58 -7.27 38.22
C VAL A 1027 -8.91 -7.80 38.75
N LYS A 1028 -9.12 -9.11 38.65
CA LYS A 1028 -10.28 -9.77 39.27
C LYS A 1028 -10.06 -9.93 40.78
N TYR A 1029 -10.86 -9.25 41.59
CA TYR A 1029 -10.92 -9.47 43.02
C TYR A 1029 -11.95 -10.55 43.37
N THR A 1030 -11.67 -11.37 44.38
CA THR A 1030 -12.60 -12.42 44.81
C THR A 1030 -12.52 -12.59 46.32
N ILE A 1031 -13.68 -12.42 46.97
CA ILE A 1031 -13.80 -12.54 48.42
C ILE A 1031 -14.29 -13.95 48.75
N ASN A 1032 -13.34 -14.84 48.99
CA ASN A 1032 -13.62 -16.25 49.25
C ASN A 1032 -14.43 -16.43 50.54
N GLY A 1033 -15.56 -17.14 50.44
CA GLY A 1033 -16.39 -17.49 51.59
C GLY A 1033 -17.14 -16.32 52.21
N ASN A 1034 -17.29 -15.18 51.50
CA ASN A 1034 -18.10 -14.04 51.95
C ASN A 1034 -19.48 -14.52 52.40
N VAL A 1035 -20.04 -13.94 53.45
CA VAL A 1035 -21.41 -14.24 53.94
C VAL A 1035 -22.44 -13.23 53.44
N MET A 1036 -21.99 -12.09 52.92
CA MET A 1036 -22.85 -11.10 52.29
C MET A 1036 -23.16 -11.54 50.85
N ARG A 1037 -24.45 -11.60 50.51
CA ARG A 1037 -24.97 -12.01 49.20
C ARG A 1037 -25.58 -10.81 48.50
N GLY A 1038 -25.02 -10.46 47.34
CA GLY A 1038 -25.50 -9.34 46.52
C GLY A 1038 -26.67 -9.71 45.62
N VAL A 1039 -27.54 -8.74 45.36
CA VAL A 1039 -28.59 -8.79 44.33
C VAL A 1039 -28.31 -7.65 43.35
N THR A 1040 -27.83 -7.96 42.15
CA THR A 1040 -27.26 -6.98 41.21
C THR A 1040 -28.13 -6.74 39.97
N VAL A 1041 -28.66 -7.80 39.34
CA VAL A 1041 -29.33 -7.71 38.02
C VAL A 1041 -30.84 -7.54 38.11
N ASN A 1042 -31.51 -8.30 38.98
CA ASN A 1042 -32.96 -8.32 39.14
C ASN A 1042 -33.35 -8.41 40.61
N SER A 1043 -34.48 -7.82 40.98
CA SER A 1043 -35.07 -8.10 42.28
C SER A 1043 -35.45 -9.57 42.33
N ARG A 1044 -35.27 -10.20 43.49
CA ARG A 1044 -35.57 -11.62 43.64
C ARG A 1044 -36.20 -11.92 44.98
N SER A 1045 -36.97 -12.99 45.03
CA SER A 1045 -37.43 -13.57 46.28
C SER A 1045 -36.23 -14.03 47.10
N VAL A 1046 -36.12 -13.55 48.33
CA VAL A 1046 -35.16 -14.02 49.35
C VAL A 1046 -35.95 -14.64 50.49
N SER A 1047 -35.63 -15.88 50.84
CA SER A 1047 -36.33 -16.63 51.88
C SER A 1047 -35.69 -16.43 53.26
N PRO A 1048 -36.43 -16.66 54.38
CA PRO A 1048 -35.90 -16.61 55.75
C PRO A 1048 -34.67 -17.48 56.00
N THR A 1049 -34.45 -18.49 55.16
CA THR A 1049 -33.36 -19.44 55.24
C THR A 1049 -32.80 -19.67 53.84
N GLU A 1050 -31.49 -19.49 53.68
CA GLU A 1050 -30.75 -19.77 52.44
C GLU A 1050 -29.38 -20.38 52.83
N GLU A 1051 -28.83 -21.26 52.00
CA GLU A 1051 -27.53 -21.92 52.22
C GLU A 1051 -27.36 -22.64 53.58
N GLY A 1052 -28.45 -23.16 54.14
CA GLY A 1052 -28.45 -23.97 55.35
C GLY A 1052 -28.70 -23.23 56.67
N GLY A 1053 -28.98 -21.91 56.64
CA GLY A 1053 -29.44 -21.22 57.85
C GLY A 1053 -29.97 -19.80 57.65
N PRO A 1054 -30.11 -19.03 58.74
CA PRO A 1054 -30.92 -17.81 58.76
C PRO A 1054 -30.35 -16.69 57.90
N VAL A 1055 -31.25 -15.97 57.22
CA VAL A 1055 -30.93 -14.75 56.46
C VAL A 1055 -31.17 -13.51 57.33
N TYR A 1056 -30.26 -12.54 57.24
CA TYR A 1056 -30.37 -11.25 57.93
C TYR A 1056 -30.33 -10.09 56.93
N VAL A 1057 -31.21 -9.12 57.12
CA VAL A 1057 -31.36 -7.95 56.25
C VAL A 1057 -31.25 -6.67 57.07
N ILE A 1058 -30.71 -5.59 56.49
CA ILE A 1058 -30.70 -4.29 57.15
C ILE A 1058 -32.05 -3.60 56.98
N THR A 1059 -32.71 -3.26 58.08
CA THR A 1059 -33.95 -2.49 58.02
C THR A 1059 -33.65 -1.00 57.90
N LYS A 1060 -34.15 -0.38 56.82
CA LYS A 1060 -33.92 1.05 56.52
C LYS A 1060 -34.28 1.98 57.68
N LYS A 1061 -35.31 1.64 58.47
CA LYS A 1061 -35.79 2.44 59.60
C LYS A 1061 -34.85 2.44 60.81
N LYS A 1062 -34.17 1.32 61.08
CA LYS A 1062 -33.37 1.16 62.31
C LYS A 1062 -31.86 1.09 62.04
N GLY A 1063 -31.43 0.78 60.81
CA GLY A 1063 -30.01 0.66 60.49
C GLY A 1063 -29.33 -0.56 61.10
N ILE A 1064 -30.10 -1.56 61.52
CA ILE A 1064 -29.59 -2.79 62.15
C ILE A 1064 -29.97 -4.01 61.30
N PHE A 1065 -29.22 -5.09 61.47
CA PHE A 1065 -29.59 -6.40 60.92
C PHE A 1065 -30.74 -7.01 61.71
N GLU A 1066 -31.83 -7.33 61.03
CA GLU A 1066 -32.93 -8.12 61.58
C GLU A 1066 -33.00 -9.46 60.85
N LYS A 1067 -33.41 -10.51 61.57
CA LYS A 1067 -33.59 -11.82 60.97
C LYS A 1067 -34.79 -11.73 60.02
N LEU A 1068 -34.63 -12.26 58.82
CA LEU A 1068 -35.73 -12.36 57.89
C LEU A 1068 -36.70 -13.45 58.36
N THR A 1069 -37.94 -13.10 58.65
CA THR A 1069 -38.96 -14.04 59.19
C THR A 1069 -39.93 -14.57 58.13
N GLN A 1070 -40.06 -13.88 57.00
CA GLN A 1070 -40.87 -14.29 55.86
C GLN A 1070 -40.13 -14.03 54.53
N THR A 1071 -40.50 -14.74 53.46
CA THR A 1071 -39.93 -14.47 52.14
C THR A 1071 -40.31 -13.07 51.68
N VAL A 1072 -39.32 -12.30 51.19
CA VAL A 1072 -39.51 -10.93 50.70
C VAL A 1072 -38.98 -10.78 49.28
N GLN A 1073 -39.59 -9.88 48.51
CA GLN A 1073 -38.97 -9.38 47.28
C GLN A 1073 -37.81 -8.46 47.66
N PHE A 1074 -36.59 -8.95 47.51
CA PHE A 1074 -35.40 -8.23 47.91
C PHE A 1074 -34.99 -7.24 46.81
N PRO A 1075 -34.70 -5.98 47.16
CA PRO A 1075 -34.36 -4.95 46.18
C PRO A 1075 -33.02 -5.23 45.49
N ILE A 1076 -32.91 -4.74 44.26
CA ILE A 1076 -31.66 -4.68 43.51
C ILE A 1076 -30.66 -3.71 44.14
N HIS A 1077 -29.39 -3.85 43.77
CA HIS A 1077 -28.26 -3.03 44.21
C HIS A 1077 -28.04 -3.04 45.72
N LYS A 1078 -28.48 -4.12 46.37
CA LYS A 1078 -28.41 -4.36 47.82
C LYS A 1078 -27.87 -5.75 48.11
N ALA A 1079 -27.43 -5.95 49.36
CA ALA A 1079 -26.98 -7.24 49.84
C ALA A 1079 -27.65 -7.64 51.16
N TYR A 1080 -27.70 -8.93 51.44
CA TYR A 1080 -28.16 -9.51 52.71
C TYR A 1080 -27.11 -10.48 53.25
N ALA A 1081 -27.15 -10.81 54.53
CA ALA A 1081 -26.24 -11.78 55.12
C ALA A 1081 -26.88 -13.17 55.16
N SER A 1082 -26.18 -14.18 54.62
CA SER A 1082 -26.50 -15.60 54.79
C SER A 1082 -25.35 -16.28 55.54
N LEU A 1083 -25.63 -16.70 56.77
CA LEU A 1083 -24.59 -17.13 57.71
C LEU A 1083 -24.34 -18.65 57.70
N GLY A 1084 -25.00 -19.41 56.83
CA GLY A 1084 -24.90 -20.87 56.79
C GLY A 1084 -25.50 -21.54 58.02
N ASN A 1085 -25.01 -22.73 58.39
CA ASN A 1085 -25.59 -23.63 59.42
C ASN A 1085 -25.48 -23.10 60.87
N ILE A 1086 -26.13 -21.97 61.16
CA ILE A 1086 -26.34 -21.46 62.52
C ILE A 1086 -27.77 -21.81 62.96
N PRO A 1087 -28.00 -22.23 64.22
CA PRO A 1087 -29.34 -22.53 64.71
C PRO A 1087 -30.30 -21.36 64.52
N ALA A 1088 -31.54 -21.63 64.09
CA ALA A 1088 -32.52 -20.60 63.77
C ALA A 1088 -32.87 -19.67 64.96
N GLY A 1089 -32.66 -20.10 66.21
CA GLY A 1089 -32.88 -19.30 67.43
C GLY A 1089 -31.62 -18.61 67.99
N ALA A 1090 -30.48 -18.69 67.31
CA ALA A 1090 -29.23 -18.12 67.76
C ALA A 1090 -29.25 -16.58 67.72
N LYS A 1091 -28.72 -15.95 68.77
CA LYS A 1091 -28.46 -14.51 68.76
C LYS A 1091 -27.25 -14.23 67.87
N VAL A 1092 -27.35 -13.28 66.96
CA VAL A 1092 -26.24 -12.88 66.08
C VAL A 1092 -25.81 -11.45 66.39
N MET A 1093 -24.51 -11.22 66.43
CA MET A 1093 -23.93 -9.88 66.55
C MET A 1093 -22.97 -9.66 65.39
N PHE A 1094 -23.19 -8.61 64.62
CA PHE A 1094 -22.24 -8.18 63.60
C PHE A 1094 -21.30 -7.16 64.25
N SER A 1095 -20.03 -7.52 64.42
CA SER A 1095 -19.04 -6.69 65.11
C SER A 1095 -17.96 -6.25 64.13
N PHE A 1096 -17.52 -4.99 64.21
CA PHE A 1096 -16.39 -4.49 63.43
C PHE A 1096 -15.10 -4.69 64.22
N SER A 1097 -14.06 -5.19 63.57
CA SER A 1097 -12.70 -5.23 64.14
C SER A 1097 -11.95 -3.96 63.74
N ASP A 1098 -12.12 -2.89 64.53
CA ASP A 1098 -11.29 -1.69 64.42
C ASP A 1098 -10.35 -1.65 65.66
N ASP A 1099 -9.08 -1.29 65.47
CA ASP A 1099 -7.90 -1.51 66.35
C ASP A 1099 -7.92 -0.91 67.78
N ASP A 1100 -9.05 -0.52 68.34
CA ASP A 1100 -9.14 -0.06 69.74
C ASP A 1100 -10.29 -0.75 70.49
N SER A 1101 -9.95 -1.28 71.66
CA SER A 1101 -10.65 -2.22 72.56
C SER A 1101 -12.13 -1.97 72.97
N SER A 1102 -12.90 -1.16 72.26
CA SER A 1102 -14.36 -1.05 72.41
C SER A 1102 -15.10 -1.61 71.18
N THR A 1103 -15.67 -2.81 71.30
CA THR A 1103 -16.48 -3.43 70.24
C THR A 1103 -17.74 -2.59 70.01
N THR A 1104 -17.82 -1.84 68.91
CA THR A 1104 -19.10 -1.28 68.43
C THR A 1104 -19.77 -2.34 67.57
N GLY A 1105 -20.86 -2.93 68.07
CA GLY A 1105 -21.59 -4.01 67.39
C GLY A 1105 -22.96 -3.57 66.90
N ILE A 1106 -23.38 -4.06 65.74
CA ILE A 1106 -24.78 -4.08 65.34
C ILE A 1106 -25.41 -5.29 66.01
N MET A 1107 -26.20 -5.07 67.06
CA MET A 1107 -27.00 -6.14 67.64
C MET A 1107 -28.12 -6.52 66.67
N SER A 1108 -28.18 -7.79 66.24
CA SER A 1108 -29.44 -8.32 65.74
C SER A 1108 -30.34 -8.57 66.94
N VAL A 1109 -31.50 -7.94 66.93
CA VAL A 1109 -32.51 -8.17 67.96
C VAL A 1109 -33.52 -9.10 67.33
N ASP A 1110 -33.64 -10.32 67.85
CA ASP A 1110 -34.89 -11.05 67.75
C ASP A 1110 -35.10 -11.97 68.97
N ALA A 1111 -35.90 -11.47 69.89
CA ALA A 1111 -37.28 -11.92 69.95
C ALA A 1111 -38.11 -10.75 70.51
N GLU A 1112 -39.18 -10.36 69.82
CA GLU A 1112 -40.34 -9.86 70.54
C GLU A 1112 -40.67 -10.87 71.65
N LYS A 1113 -40.45 -10.48 72.90
CA LYS A 1113 -41.31 -10.99 73.97
C LYS A 1113 -42.56 -10.12 73.94
N PRO A 1114 -43.78 -10.67 73.82
CA PRO A 1114 -44.94 -9.96 74.30
C PRO A 1114 -44.82 -9.89 75.82
N ALA A 1115 -44.27 -8.80 76.33
CA ALA A 1115 -44.42 -8.35 77.70
C ALA A 1115 -44.67 -6.86 77.58
N ASP A 1116 -45.87 -6.36 77.86
CA ASP A 1116 -46.16 -5.91 79.22
C ASP A 1116 -47.64 -5.99 79.60
N ASN A 1117 -48.18 -7.21 79.71
CA ASN A 1117 -49.39 -7.48 80.49
C ASN A 1117 -49.09 -8.44 81.64
N VAL A 1118 -48.08 -8.12 82.45
CA VAL A 1118 -47.68 -8.92 83.60
C VAL A 1118 -48.15 -8.22 84.88
N TYR A 1119 -48.91 -8.95 85.68
CA TYR A 1119 -49.37 -8.49 86.98
C TYR A 1119 -48.39 -8.98 88.07
N TYR A 1120 -48.16 -8.15 89.08
CA TYR A 1120 -47.46 -8.54 90.30
C TYR A 1120 -48.43 -8.45 91.47
N ASN A 1121 -48.41 -9.43 92.38
CA ASN A 1121 -49.11 -9.25 93.66
C ASN A 1121 -48.37 -8.19 94.52
N LEU A 1122 -48.98 -7.77 95.62
CA LEU A 1122 -48.39 -6.74 96.50
C LEU A 1122 -47.08 -7.17 97.19
N ASN A 1123 -46.70 -8.46 97.08
CA ASN A 1123 -45.43 -8.99 97.55
C ASN A 1123 -44.36 -9.03 96.44
N GLY A 1124 -44.62 -8.43 95.28
CA GLY A 1124 -43.68 -8.36 94.16
C GLY A 1124 -43.52 -9.67 93.39
N GLN A 1125 -44.38 -10.67 93.63
CA GLN A 1125 -44.34 -11.93 92.90
C GLN A 1125 -45.17 -11.82 91.62
N ARG A 1126 -44.62 -12.36 90.53
CA ARG A 1126 -45.28 -12.38 89.22
C ARG A 1126 -46.51 -13.28 89.23
N VAL A 1127 -47.61 -12.78 88.68
CA VAL A 1127 -48.90 -13.48 88.55
C VAL A 1127 -49.27 -13.54 87.07
N THR A 1128 -49.41 -14.76 86.54
CA THR A 1128 -49.70 -15.00 85.11
C THR A 1128 -51.19 -15.02 84.78
N THR A 1129 -52.07 -15.13 85.79
CA THR A 1129 -53.52 -15.17 85.63
C THR A 1129 -54.18 -14.49 86.83
N PRO A 1130 -54.41 -13.17 86.79
CA PRO A 1130 -54.94 -12.43 87.93
C PRO A 1130 -56.40 -12.81 88.17
N GLN A 1131 -56.72 -13.20 89.41
CA GLN A 1131 -58.11 -13.32 89.87
C GLN A 1131 -58.56 -12.02 90.56
N ARG A 1132 -59.83 -11.91 90.94
CA ARG A 1132 -60.40 -10.73 91.62
C ARG A 1132 -59.51 -10.26 92.78
N GLY A 1133 -58.91 -9.08 92.67
CA GLY A 1133 -57.87 -8.63 93.62
C GLY A 1133 -57.08 -7.42 93.14
N ILE A 1134 -56.09 -6.99 93.92
CA ILE A 1134 -55.26 -5.81 93.63
C ILE A 1134 -53.83 -6.24 93.27
N TYR A 1135 -53.32 -5.70 92.16
CA TYR A 1135 -52.02 -6.04 91.59
C TYR A 1135 -51.26 -4.78 91.18
N ILE A 1136 -49.97 -4.92 90.88
CA ILE A 1136 -49.14 -3.90 90.25
C ILE A 1136 -48.94 -4.28 88.79
N GLN A 1137 -49.27 -3.38 87.87
CA GLN A 1137 -49.01 -3.51 86.44
C GLN A 1137 -48.40 -2.19 85.96
N ASN A 1138 -47.22 -2.24 85.35
CA ASN A 1138 -46.46 -1.07 84.87
C ASN A 1138 -46.30 0.03 85.94
N GLY A 1139 -45.99 -0.36 87.18
CA GLY A 1139 -45.76 0.55 88.31
C GLY A 1139 -47.02 1.20 88.90
N ARG A 1140 -48.22 0.83 88.43
CA ARG A 1140 -49.50 1.35 88.95
C ARG A 1140 -50.30 0.24 89.64
N LYS A 1141 -51.03 0.62 90.68
CA LYS A 1141 -51.96 -0.28 91.38
C LYS A 1141 -53.21 -0.46 90.51
N VAL A 1142 -53.50 -1.71 90.12
CA VAL A 1142 -54.62 -2.09 89.25
C VAL A 1142 -55.52 -3.06 90.02
N ILE A 1143 -56.83 -2.81 90.00
CA ILE A 1143 -57.84 -3.67 90.63
C ILE A 1143 -58.49 -4.52 89.53
N VAL A 1144 -58.33 -5.83 89.62
CA VAL A 1144 -59.02 -6.81 88.79
C VAL A 1144 -60.32 -7.16 89.50
N LYS A 1145 -61.46 -6.84 88.90
CA LYS A 1145 -62.81 -6.98 89.49
C LYS A 1145 -63.48 -8.30 89.18
#